data_AF-A0A2H5PHI6-F1
#
_entry.id   AF-A0A2H5PHI6-F1
#
_cell.length_a   1.000
_cell.length_b   1.000
_cell.length_c   1.000
_cell.angle_alpha   90.00
_cell.angle_beta   90.00
_cell.angle_gamma   90.00
#
_symmetry.space_group_name_H-M   'P 1'
#
loop_
_entity.id
_entity.type
_entity.pdbx_description
1 polymer ?
#
loop_
_entity_poly.entity_id
_entity_poly.type
_entity_poly.pdbx_seq_one_letter_code
_entity_poly.pdbx_strand_id
1 'polypeptide(L)'
;MSLTLIITFIALLGSLYVFCPSSAELPWFEHPAKPDGSLSFLVVGDWGRRGAYNQTKVAHQMGIVGEKLKIDFIISTGDNFYDDGLTGVDDAAFFESFVNIYTAPSLAKQWYNVLGNHDYRGDVEAQLSPVLRDIDSRWLCLRSFIVNAEIAEFIFVDTTPFVNKYFTDPEDHVYDWNGIQPRKSYLANLLKDVDSALKESTAKWKIVVGHHTIKSSGHHGNTHELNLQLLPILQENEVDLYINGHDHCLERISSTESGIQFLTSGGGSKAWKGDIDWWNPKEDKFYYDGQGFMSVQITPTEVDVAFYDIFGNVDNQKSQTILDHQPINMGMQIPFKKLMLLHIIFIACLRLSAAELQRFEHRLKHDGSLSFLVVGDWGRRGSYNQSLVAYQMGLIGEKLEIDFVISTGDNFYEDGLTGEEDPAFLDSFTSIYTAPSLQKQWYNVLGNHDYRGDVEAQLSPVLTRKDSRWLCSRSFILDAEIAEFVFVDTTPFVDEYFEDPGDSTYDWRGVYRRKEYLSDLLKDVDGALKNSKAKWKIVVGHHTIKSAGHHGVTKELLLRLLPILEENNVDMYVNGHDHCLQHISSNGIEFLTSGGGSKAWRGDRNWWSPEELKLYYDGQGFMSVKMTRSEAVVLFYDVHGNILHKWSIPKEPLKAA
;
A
#
# COMPACT_ATOMS: atom_id res chain seq x y z
N MET A 1 46.20 8.70 -12.40
CA MET A 1 45.37 9.32 -11.35
C MET A 1 45.92 8.88 -10.01
N SER A 2 46.31 9.79 -9.12
CA SER A 2 46.98 9.43 -7.86
C SER A 2 46.00 8.84 -6.85
N LEU A 3 46.51 7.97 -5.99
CA LEU A 3 45.83 7.27 -4.89
C LEU A 3 45.04 8.22 -3.96
N THR A 4 45.43 9.49 -3.94
CA THR A 4 44.77 10.56 -3.18
C THR A 4 43.36 10.86 -3.70
N LEU A 5 43.09 10.71 -5.01
CA LEU A 5 41.76 10.93 -5.59
C LEU A 5 40.77 9.80 -5.24
N ILE A 6 41.28 8.60 -4.96
CA ILE A 6 40.46 7.42 -4.64
C ILE A 6 39.98 7.49 -3.18
N ILE A 7 40.81 8.01 -2.28
CA ILE A 7 40.47 8.12 -0.86
C ILE A 7 39.45 9.24 -0.61
N THR A 8 39.49 10.35 -1.34
CA THR A 8 38.45 11.39 -1.26
C THR A 8 37.12 10.96 -1.89
N PHE A 9 37.13 10.05 -2.87
CA PHE A 9 35.91 9.51 -3.47
C PHE A 9 35.23 8.47 -2.57
N ILE A 10 36.02 7.68 -1.83
CA ILE A 10 35.50 6.70 -0.86
C ILE A 10 34.98 7.39 0.42
N ALA A 11 35.60 8.50 0.85
CA ALA A 11 35.14 9.27 2.00
C ALA A 11 33.80 10.01 1.75
N LEU A 12 33.51 10.41 0.50
CA LEU A 12 32.22 11.03 0.13
C LEU A 12 31.09 10.02 -0.08
N LEU A 13 31.41 8.76 -0.39
CA LEU A 13 30.44 7.66 -0.47
C LEU A 13 30.10 7.07 0.92
N GLY A 14 30.98 7.25 1.90
CA GLY A 14 30.79 6.75 3.27
C GLY A 14 29.90 7.63 4.17
N SER A 15 29.51 8.83 3.74
CA SER A 15 28.73 9.79 4.54
C SER A 15 27.28 10.00 4.08
N LEU A 16 26.78 9.20 3.14
CA LEU A 16 25.39 9.27 2.64
C LEU A 16 24.47 8.14 3.15
N TYR A 17 24.97 7.23 3.98
CA TYR A 17 24.12 6.28 4.71
C TYR A 17 23.61 6.93 6.01
N VAL A 18 22.76 7.94 5.85
CA VAL A 18 21.98 8.52 6.95
C VAL A 18 20.53 8.19 6.66
N PHE A 19 19.96 7.34 7.53
CA PHE A 19 18.53 7.09 7.77
C PHE A 19 17.61 7.24 6.54
N CYS A 20 17.23 6.11 5.94
CA CYS A 20 15.98 6.05 5.19
C CYS A 20 14.88 5.70 6.20
N PRO A 21 14.03 6.65 6.63
CA PRO A 21 12.81 6.27 7.33
C PRO A 21 11.89 5.67 6.27
N SER A 22 11.48 4.42 6.48
CA SER A 22 10.29 3.86 5.84
C SER A 22 9.17 4.90 5.93
N SER A 23 8.79 5.51 4.81
CA SER A 23 7.48 6.15 4.69
C SER A 23 6.62 5.28 3.80
N ALA A 24 5.35 5.19 4.16
CA ALA A 24 4.37 4.54 3.32
C ALA A 24 4.23 5.40 2.05
N GLU A 25 4.54 4.84 0.89
CA GLU A 25 4.38 5.54 -0.38
C GLU A 25 2.89 5.75 -0.69
N LEU A 26 2.55 6.88 -1.32
CA LEU A 26 1.16 7.17 -1.73
C LEU A 26 0.67 6.10 -2.72
N PRO A 27 -0.54 5.55 -2.56
CA PRO A 27 -1.12 4.63 -3.54
C PRO A 27 -1.09 5.20 -4.96
N TRP A 28 -0.69 4.38 -5.93
CA TRP A 28 -0.41 4.82 -7.29
C TRP A 28 -1.36 4.18 -8.29
N PHE A 29 -1.91 4.98 -9.21
CA PHE A 29 -2.82 4.55 -10.26
C PHE A 29 -2.35 5.02 -11.63
N GLU A 30 -2.47 4.16 -12.63
CA GLU A 30 -2.14 4.48 -14.03
C GLU A 30 -3.41 4.82 -14.82
N HIS A 31 -3.36 5.92 -15.58
CA HIS A 31 -4.43 6.31 -16.49
C HIS A 31 -3.83 6.83 -17.81
N PRO A 32 -3.62 5.97 -18.81
CA PRO A 32 -2.88 6.35 -20.01
C PRO A 32 -3.54 7.53 -20.75
N ALA A 33 -2.70 8.38 -21.35
CA ALA A 33 -3.17 9.46 -22.20
C ALA A 33 -3.87 8.92 -23.46
N LYS A 34 -4.58 9.79 -24.17
CA LYS A 34 -5.17 9.47 -25.47
C LYS A 34 -4.07 9.09 -26.47
N PRO A 35 -4.39 8.38 -27.56
CA PRO A 35 -3.39 7.99 -28.57
C PRO A 35 -2.62 9.15 -29.22
N ASP A 36 -3.16 10.37 -29.17
CA ASP A 36 -2.50 11.59 -29.65
C ASP A 36 -1.63 12.28 -28.57
N GLY A 37 -1.49 11.66 -27.39
CA GLY A 37 -0.74 12.19 -26.26
C GLY A 37 -1.44 13.34 -25.55
N SER A 38 -2.76 13.49 -25.71
CA SER A 38 -3.57 14.47 -24.98
C SER A 38 -4.37 13.84 -23.84
N LEU A 39 -4.81 14.66 -22.89
CA LEU A 39 -5.75 14.30 -21.83
C LEU A 39 -6.92 15.29 -21.83
N SER A 40 -8.11 14.84 -21.45
CA SER A 40 -9.27 15.70 -21.25
C SER A 40 -10.10 15.20 -20.08
N PHE A 41 -10.35 16.04 -19.08
CA PHE A 41 -11.11 15.64 -17.90
C PHE A 41 -12.00 16.78 -17.40
N LEU A 42 -12.96 16.44 -16.54
CA LEU A 42 -13.79 17.41 -15.82
C LEU A 42 -13.39 17.45 -14.34
N VAL A 43 -13.60 18.59 -13.70
CA VAL A 43 -13.39 18.76 -12.25
C VAL A 43 -14.64 19.34 -11.60
N VAL A 44 -15.11 18.72 -10.51
CA VAL A 44 -16.26 19.18 -9.73
C VAL A 44 -16.06 18.95 -8.22
N GLY A 45 -16.23 19.99 -7.42
CA GLY A 45 -16.21 19.95 -5.95
C GLY A 45 -17.56 20.31 -5.36
N ASP A 46 -17.74 20.01 -4.07
CA ASP A 46 -18.79 20.59 -3.23
C ASP A 46 -20.21 20.31 -3.77
N TRP A 47 -20.48 19.05 -4.13
CA TRP A 47 -21.55 18.71 -5.08
C TRP A 47 -22.71 17.87 -4.52
N GLY A 48 -22.49 16.91 -3.62
CA GLY A 48 -23.51 15.89 -3.31
C GLY A 48 -24.65 16.39 -2.44
N ARG A 49 -25.79 16.72 -3.06
CA ARG A 49 -26.99 17.24 -2.38
C ARG A 49 -28.27 16.60 -2.90
N ARG A 50 -28.24 15.31 -3.22
CA ARG A 50 -29.43 14.54 -3.66
C ARG A 50 -30.15 15.16 -4.87
N GLY A 51 -29.40 15.73 -5.81
CA GLY A 51 -29.90 16.46 -6.98
C GLY A 51 -30.34 17.91 -6.72
N ALA A 52 -30.36 18.35 -5.46
CA ALA A 52 -30.78 19.70 -5.08
C ALA A 52 -29.72 20.77 -5.42
N TYR A 53 -30.10 22.03 -5.26
CA TYR A 53 -29.23 23.20 -5.52
C TYR A 53 -28.54 23.12 -6.88
N ASN A 54 -29.30 22.86 -7.94
CA ASN A 54 -28.82 22.74 -9.33
C ASN A 54 -27.77 21.63 -9.58
N GLN A 55 -27.50 20.73 -8.63
CA GLN A 55 -26.58 19.61 -8.83
C GLN A 55 -26.94 18.80 -10.10
N THR A 56 -28.22 18.45 -10.27
CA THR A 56 -28.68 17.72 -11.48
C THR A 56 -28.46 18.53 -12.78
N LYS A 57 -28.54 19.86 -12.73
CA LYS A 57 -28.28 20.70 -13.91
C LYS A 57 -26.78 20.74 -14.24
N VAL A 58 -25.93 20.85 -13.21
CA VAL A 58 -24.48 20.73 -13.36
C VAL A 58 -24.13 19.37 -13.97
N ALA A 59 -24.65 18.27 -13.41
CA ALA A 59 -24.45 16.92 -13.94
C ALA A 59 -24.90 16.77 -15.40
N HIS A 60 -26.05 17.35 -15.77
CA HIS A 60 -26.52 17.36 -17.15
C HIS A 60 -25.55 18.09 -18.09
N GLN A 61 -25.04 19.27 -17.71
CA GLN A 61 -24.07 20.01 -18.52
C GLN A 61 -22.71 19.31 -18.57
N MET A 62 -22.25 18.70 -17.47
CA MET A 62 -21.07 17.83 -17.47
C MET A 62 -21.23 16.71 -18.48
N GLY A 63 -22.41 16.09 -18.60
CA GLY A 63 -22.68 15.06 -19.60
C GLY A 63 -22.53 15.57 -21.04
N ILE A 64 -23.08 16.75 -21.35
CA ILE A 64 -22.95 17.37 -22.68
C ILE A 64 -21.49 17.70 -23.00
N VAL A 65 -20.78 18.33 -22.06
CA VAL A 65 -19.38 18.73 -22.25
C VAL A 65 -18.46 17.52 -22.32
N GLY A 66 -18.69 16.52 -21.45
CA GLY A 66 -17.94 15.27 -21.43
C GLY A 66 -18.01 14.52 -22.75
N GLU A 67 -19.20 14.49 -23.38
CA GLU A 67 -19.39 13.90 -24.71
C GLU A 67 -18.62 14.68 -25.77
N LYS A 68 -18.75 16.02 -25.74
CA LYS A 68 -18.08 16.91 -26.71
C LYS A 68 -16.56 16.79 -26.65
N LEU A 69 -15.98 16.74 -25.46
CA LEU A 69 -14.53 16.69 -25.24
C LEU A 69 -13.97 15.27 -25.24
N LYS A 70 -14.83 14.25 -25.25
CA LYS A 70 -14.45 12.83 -25.12
C LYS A 70 -13.52 12.65 -23.93
N ILE A 71 -14.03 12.96 -22.75
CA ILE A 71 -13.23 12.96 -21.52
C ILE A 71 -12.72 11.56 -21.16
N ASP A 72 -11.57 11.54 -20.50
CA ASP A 72 -10.88 10.34 -20.03
C ASP A 72 -11.37 9.95 -18.63
N PHE A 73 -11.46 10.93 -17.73
CA PHE A 73 -11.90 10.76 -16.34
C PHE A 73 -12.53 12.04 -15.76
N ILE A 74 -13.03 11.93 -14.52
CA ILE A 74 -13.51 13.06 -13.71
C ILE A 74 -12.66 13.13 -12.44
N ILE A 75 -12.35 14.36 -12.01
CA ILE A 75 -11.77 14.64 -10.70
C ILE A 75 -12.84 15.26 -9.81
N SER A 76 -12.93 14.80 -8.57
CA SER A 76 -13.61 15.53 -7.51
C SER A 76 -12.63 16.05 -6.47
N THR A 77 -12.76 17.34 -6.15
CA THR A 77 -11.97 18.05 -5.13
C THR A 77 -12.55 17.87 -3.72
N GLY A 78 -13.46 16.91 -3.51
CA GLY A 78 -14.02 16.60 -2.20
C GLY A 78 -15.25 17.42 -1.84
N ASP A 79 -15.68 17.25 -0.59
CA ASP A 79 -17.04 17.54 -0.14
C ASP A 79 -18.05 16.84 -1.05
N ASN A 80 -17.88 15.52 -1.09
CA ASN A 80 -18.63 14.64 -1.95
C ASN A 80 -20.08 14.54 -1.51
N PHE A 81 -20.36 14.55 -0.19
CA PHE A 81 -21.71 14.41 0.36
C PHE A 81 -22.01 15.43 1.46
N TYR A 82 -23.12 16.15 1.31
CA TYR A 82 -23.58 17.18 2.25
C TYR A 82 -24.83 16.79 3.05
N ASP A 83 -25.01 17.33 4.25
CA ASP A 83 -24.09 18.28 4.92
C ASP A 83 -23.04 17.59 5.82
N ASP A 84 -23.18 16.30 6.12
CA ASP A 84 -22.30 15.56 7.04
C ASP A 84 -21.88 14.18 6.50
N GLY A 85 -21.31 14.14 5.29
CA GLY A 85 -20.75 12.92 4.70
C GLY A 85 -21.78 11.81 4.49
N LEU A 86 -21.29 10.57 4.33
CA LEU A 86 -22.11 9.36 4.41
C LEU A 86 -22.15 8.85 5.85
N THR A 87 -23.19 8.13 6.24
CA THR A 87 -23.29 7.48 7.56
C THR A 87 -22.80 6.03 7.58
N GLY A 88 -22.48 5.47 6.41
CA GLY A 88 -22.06 4.08 6.22
C GLY A 88 -22.04 3.71 4.73
N VAL A 89 -21.55 2.50 4.41
CA VAL A 89 -21.47 2.01 3.01
C VAL A 89 -22.84 1.74 2.36
N ASP A 90 -23.90 1.65 3.16
CA ASP A 90 -25.29 1.45 2.74
C ASP A 90 -26.12 2.74 2.73
N ASP A 91 -25.48 3.89 2.98
CA ASP A 91 -26.17 5.18 2.98
C ASP A 91 -26.76 5.52 1.60
N ALA A 92 -28.07 5.77 1.58
CA ALA A 92 -28.82 6.12 0.37
C ALA A 92 -28.26 7.39 -0.32
N ALA A 93 -27.60 8.28 0.42
CA ALA A 93 -26.98 9.49 -0.13
C ALA A 93 -25.94 9.18 -1.23
N PHE A 94 -25.28 8.01 -1.19
CA PHE A 94 -24.41 7.57 -2.28
C PHE A 94 -25.18 7.43 -3.60
N PHE A 95 -26.34 6.75 -3.57
CA PHE A 95 -27.19 6.62 -4.75
C PHE A 95 -27.85 7.94 -5.15
N GLU A 96 -28.42 8.65 -4.17
CA GLU A 96 -29.22 9.84 -4.40
C GLU A 96 -28.39 11.03 -4.87
N SER A 97 -27.11 11.11 -4.48
CA SER A 97 -26.22 12.21 -4.83
C SER A 97 -25.25 11.87 -5.94
N PHE A 98 -24.80 10.62 -6.08
CA PHE A 98 -23.80 10.22 -7.08
C PHE A 98 -24.42 9.37 -8.18
N VAL A 99 -24.80 8.13 -7.86
CA VAL A 99 -25.14 7.09 -8.85
C VAL A 99 -26.28 7.55 -9.77
N ASN A 100 -27.35 8.08 -9.18
CA ASN A 100 -28.58 8.46 -9.90
C ASN A 100 -28.53 9.87 -10.49
N ILE A 101 -27.49 10.66 -10.17
CA ILE A 101 -27.37 12.05 -10.63
C ILE A 101 -26.48 12.14 -11.87
N TYR A 102 -25.31 11.52 -11.85
CA TYR A 102 -24.32 11.61 -12.92
C TYR A 102 -24.48 10.47 -13.93
N THR A 103 -25.67 10.32 -14.52
CA THR A 103 -26.06 9.14 -15.32
C THR A 103 -25.71 9.23 -16.81
N ALA A 104 -25.21 10.37 -17.29
CA ALA A 104 -24.86 10.54 -18.70
C ALA A 104 -23.78 9.53 -19.13
N PRO A 105 -23.88 8.87 -20.31
CA PRO A 105 -22.89 7.89 -20.76
C PRO A 105 -21.46 8.42 -20.84
N SER A 106 -21.29 9.70 -21.18
CA SER A 106 -20.01 10.40 -21.20
C SER A 106 -19.38 10.56 -19.81
N LEU A 107 -20.17 10.43 -18.73
CA LEU A 107 -19.72 10.45 -17.34
C LEU A 107 -19.54 9.05 -16.75
N ALA A 108 -19.76 7.99 -17.55
CA ALA A 108 -19.43 6.61 -17.20
C ALA A 108 -17.93 6.36 -17.35
N LYS A 109 -17.15 7.14 -16.60
CA LYS A 109 -15.69 7.16 -16.56
C LYS A 109 -15.22 6.99 -15.12
N GLN A 110 -13.92 6.80 -14.92
CA GLN A 110 -13.35 6.80 -13.57
C GLN A 110 -13.53 8.20 -12.94
N TRP A 111 -14.01 8.24 -11.71
CA TRP A 111 -14.00 9.41 -10.84
C TRP A 111 -12.89 9.22 -9.80
N TYR A 112 -11.95 10.15 -9.78
CA TYR A 112 -10.91 10.25 -8.77
C TYR A 112 -11.31 11.31 -7.75
N ASN A 113 -11.62 10.89 -6.53
CA ASN A 113 -12.21 11.75 -5.50
C ASN A 113 -11.26 11.83 -4.30
N VAL A 114 -11.06 13.04 -3.78
CA VAL A 114 -10.54 13.26 -2.43
C VAL A 114 -11.70 13.56 -1.46
N LEU A 115 -11.39 13.58 -0.17
CA LEU A 115 -12.33 13.97 0.87
C LEU A 115 -12.24 15.47 1.12
N GLY A 116 -13.37 16.08 1.48
CA GLY A 116 -13.44 17.43 2.05
C GLY A 116 -13.87 17.43 3.51
N ASN A 117 -13.99 18.60 4.11
CA ASN A 117 -14.32 18.69 5.54
C ASN A 117 -15.75 18.27 5.86
N HIS A 118 -16.70 18.35 4.92
CA HIS A 118 -18.05 17.83 5.10
C HIS A 118 -18.08 16.29 5.04
N ASP A 119 -17.20 15.68 4.24
CA ASP A 119 -17.07 14.22 4.19
C ASP A 119 -16.59 13.65 5.53
N TYR A 120 -15.66 14.38 6.17
CA TYR A 120 -15.16 14.06 7.50
C TYR A 120 -16.19 14.20 8.62
N ARG A 121 -17.35 14.81 8.39
CA ARG A 121 -18.40 14.91 9.41
C ARG A 121 -19.28 13.66 9.49
N GLY A 122 -19.15 12.78 8.50
CA GLY A 122 -19.77 11.45 8.49
C GLY A 122 -18.73 10.35 8.72
N ASP A 123 -19.05 9.16 8.22
CA ASP A 123 -18.18 7.99 8.13
C ASP A 123 -17.23 8.15 6.93
N VAL A 124 -15.96 8.42 7.23
CA VAL A 124 -14.93 8.57 6.20
C VAL A 124 -14.60 7.23 5.58
N GLU A 125 -14.50 6.17 6.39
CA GLU A 125 -14.12 4.84 5.93
C GLU A 125 -15.16 4.26 4.95
N ALA A 126 -16.44 4.63 5.09
CA ALA A 126 -17.46 4.30 4.11
C ALA A 126 -17.12 4.83 2.71
N GLN A 127 -16.66 6.09 2.60
CA GLN A 127 -16.32 6.69 1.31
C GLN A 127 -15.05 6.10 0.70
N LEU A 128 -14.10 5.70 1.55
CA LEU A 128 -12.85 5.02 1.17
C LEU A 128 -13.04 3.54 0.82
N SER A 129 -14.16 2.97 1.27
CA SER A 129 -14.41 1.54 1.17
C SER A 129 -14.48 1.05 -0.28
N PRO A 130 -13.84 -0.10 -0.60
CA PRO A 130 -14.06 -0.80 -1.86
C PRO A 130 -15.53 -1.13 -2.14
N VAL A 131 -16.38 -1.23 -1.10
CA VAL A 131 -17.81 -1.54 -1.24
C VAL A 131 -18.52 -0.51 -2.13
N LEU A 132 -18.24 0.79 -1.98
CA LEU A 132 -18.86 1.81 -2.84
C LEU A 132 -18.39 1.71 -4.30
N ARG A 133 -17.15 1.26 -4.52
CA ARG A 133 -16.61 0.96 -5.85
C ARG A 133 -17.24 -0.28 -6.46
N ASP A 134 -17.59 -1.27 -5.66
CA ASP A 134 -18.31 -2.46 -6.12
C ASP A 134 -19.77 -2.12 -6.48
N ILE A 135 -20.39 -1.18 -5.75
CA ILE A 135 -21.72 -0.65 -6.07
C ILE A 135 -21.67 0.16 -7.38
N ASP A 136 -20.68 1.04 -7.53
CA ASP A 136 -20.48 1.80 -8.75
C ASP A 136 -18.99 1.92 -9.07
N SER A 137 -18.53 1.17 -10.08
CA SER A 137 -17.12 1.07 -10.50
C SER A 137 -16.48 2.41 -10.87
N ARG A 138 -17.28 3.45 -11.11
CA ARG A 138 -16.80 4.80 -11.35
C ARG A 138 -16.16 5.42 -10.10
N TRP A 139 -16.49 4.94 -8.91
CA TRP A 139 -16.07 5.53 -7.65
C TRP A 139 -14.67 5.07 -7.18
N LEU A 140 -13.69 5.98 -7.21
CA LEU A 140 -12.41 5.82 -6.52
C LEU A 140 -12.22 7.02 -5.59
N CYS A 141 -12.32 6.79 -4.29
CA CYS A 141 -12.04 7.80 -3.28
C CYS A 141 -10.96 7.28 -2.33
N LEU A 142 -9.94 8.10 -2.11
CA LEU A 142 -8.84 7.84 -1.18
C LEU A 142 -8.45 9.15 -0.50
N ARG A 143 -7.80 9.07 0.67
CA ARG A 143 -7.30 10.26 1.38
C ARG A 143 -6.24 10.98 0.54
N SER A 144 -5.18 10.27 0.15
CA SER A 144 -4.10 10.81 -0.68
C SER A 144 -3.53 9.71 -1.57
N PHE A 145 -3.27 10.02 -2.83
CA PHE A 145 -2.87 9.06 -3.86
C PHE A 145 -2.34 9.77 -5.10
N ILE A 146 -1.70 9.02 -5.99
CA ILE A 146 -1.12 9.50 -7.24
C ILE A 146 -1.88 8.89 -8.42
N VAL A 147 -2.18 9.70 -9.43
CA VAL A 147 -2.61 9.22 -10.75
C VAL A 147 -1.57 9.67 -11.77
N ASN A 148 -0.85 8.71 -12.33
CA ASN A 148 0.06 8.94 -13.44
C ASN A 148 -0.72 8.80 -14.76
N ALA A 149 -0.67 9.85 -15.57
CA ALA A 149 -1.33 9.90 -16.87
C ALA A 149 -0.35 10.17 -18.02
N GLU A 150 0.88 9.66 -17.87
CA GLU A 150 2.01 9.76 -18.79
C GLU A 150 2.54 11.19 -18.98
N ILE A 151 1.72 12.08 -19.55
CA ILE A 151 2.07 13.49 -19.78
C ILE A 151 1.85 14.36 -18.55
N ALA A 152 0.98 13.92 -17.63
CA ALA A 152 0.63 14.63 -16.42
C ALA A 152 0.62 13.67 -15.23
N GLU A 153 1.07 14.14 -14.07
CA GLU A 153 0.95 13.43 -12.81
C GLU A 153 0.08 14.23 -11.85
N PHE A 154 -0.94 13.56 -11.31
CA PHE A 154 -1.88 14.13 -10.36
C PHE A 154 -1.58 13.60 -8.97
N ILE A 155 -1.31 14.49 -8.02
CA ILE A 155 -1.12 14.13 -6.61
C ILE A 155 -2.30 14.65 -5.82
N PHE A 156 -3.13 13.73 -5.35
CA PHE A 156 -4.29 13.98 -4.54
C PHE A 156 -3.88 14.04 -3.06
N VAL A 157 -4.24 15.12 -2.37
CA VAL A 157 -3.80 15.40 -1.00
C VAL A 157 -5.01 15.59 -0.08
N ASP A 158 -5.00 14.89 1.05
CA ASP A 158 -6.03 15.05 2.08
C ASP A 158 -5.76 16.34 2.85
N THR A 159 -6.45 17.40 2.45
CA THR A 159 -6.24 18.72 3.04
C THR A 159 -6.97 18.92 4.37
N THR A 160 -7.97 18.11 4.70
CA THR A 160 -8.81 18.31 5.91
C THR A 160 -8.01 18.20 7.21
N PRO A 161 -7.09 17.23 7.38
CA PRO A 161 -6.24 17.15 8.57
C PRO A 161 -5.32 18.36 8.79
N PHE A 162 -5.07 19.22 7.80
CA PHE A 162 -4.21 20.39 7.97
C PHE A 162 -4.88 21.50 8.78
N VAL A 163 -6.20 21.63 8.73
CA VAL A 163 -6.91 22.78 9.33
C VAL A 163 -6.99 22.62 10.84
N ASN A 164 -6.37 23.52 11.60
CA ASN A 164 -6.32 23.40 13.07
C ASN A 164 -7.68 23.60 13.74
N LYS A 165 -8.53 24.44 13.14
CA LYS A 165 -9.85 24.76 13.70
C LYS A 165 -10.68 23.48 13.90
N TYR A 166 -10.66 22.52 12.98
CA TYR A 166 -11.44 21.28 13.09
C TYR A 166 -11.04 20.38 14.28
N PHE A 167 -9.86 20.59 14.87
CA PHE A 167 -9.41 19.86 16.06
C PHE A 167 -9.56 20.65 17.35
N THR A 168 -9.53 21.99 17.27
CA THR A 168 -9.43 22.88 18.43
C THR A 168 -10.74 23.60 18.73
N ASP A 169 -11.54 23.86 17.71
CA ASP A 169 -12.82 24.56 17.78
C ASP A 169 -13.70 24.12 16.60
N PRO A 170 -14.18 22.85 16.58
CA PRO A 170 -15.03 22.32 15.51
C PRO A 170 -16.47 22.87 15.55
N GLU A 171 -16.76 23.83 16.44
CA GLU A 171 -18.11 24.29 16.75
C GLU A 171 -19.01 23.11 17.14
N ASP A 172 -20.17 22.95 16.50
CA ASP A 172 -21.13 21.87 16.76
C ASP A 172 -20.86 20.60 15.91
N HIS A 173 -19.79 20.58 15.11
CA HIS A 173 -19.48 19.46 14.23
C HIS A 173 -18.64 18.39 14.93
N VAL A 174 -18.90 17.13 14.57
CA VAL A 174 -18.06 15.99 14.92
C VAL A 174 -17.31 15.57 13.67
N TYR A 175 -16.01 15.31 13.82
CA TYR A 175 -15.14 14.89 12.72
C TYR A 175 -14.63 13.47 12.97
N ASP A 176 -14.70 12.62 11.96
CA ASP A 176 -14.12 11.29 11.96
C ASP A 176 -12.61 11.37 11.67
N TRP A 177 -11.83 11.24 12.74
CA TRP A 177 -10.37 11.25 12.70
C TRP A 177 -9.74 9.86 12.70
N ASN A 178 -10.52 8.80 12.44
CA ASN A 178 -9.97 7.46 12.26
C ASN A 178 -8.93 7.49 11.12
N GLY A 179 -7.82 6.76 11.30
CA GLY A 179 -6.71 6.76 10.35
C GLY A 179 -5.82 8.02 10.35
N ILE A 180 -6.20 9.12 11.02
CA ILE A 180 -5.41 10.37 11.07
C ILE A 180 -4.51 10.47 12.30
N GLN A 181 -4.84 9.75 13.39
CA GLN A 181 -4.10 9.87 14.64
C GLN A 181 -2.84 8.99 14.68
N PRO A 182 -1.68 9.51 15.13
CA PRO A 182 -1.43 10.88 15.61
C PRO A 182 -1.29 11.90 14.47
N ARG A 183 -2.10 12.97 14.51
CA ARG A 183 -2.20 14.01 13.46
C ARG A 183 -0.85 14.58 13.02
N LYS A 184 0.03 14.90 13.98
CA LYS A 184 1.35 15.48 13.68
C LYS A 184 2.20 14.54 12.82
N SER A 185 2.21 13.25 13.16
CA SER A 185 2.96 12.25 12.40
C SER A 185 2.32 11.98 11.04
N TYR A 186 0.99 11.95 10.98
CA TYR A 186 0.25 11.84 9.73
C TYR A 186 0.62 12.97 8.75
N LEU A 187 0.53 14.23 9.19
CA LEU A 187 0.87 15.39 8.35
C LEU A 187 2.35 15.40 7.95
N ALA A 188 3.26 15.05 8.86
CA ALA A 188 4.68 15.01 8.55
C ALA A 188 5.00 13.94 7.48
N ASN A 189 4.36 12.78 7.56
CA ASN A 189 4.52 11.72 6.56
C ASN A 189 3.88 12.15 5.23
N LEU A 190 2.64 12.61 5.24
CA LEU A 190 1.95 13.08 4.03
C LEU A 190 2.75 14.16 3.29
N LEU A 191 3.28 15.15 4.00
CA LEU A 191 4.12 16.19 3.41
C LEU A 191 5.42 15.63 2.82
N LYS A 192 6.06 14.67 3.51
CA LYS A 192 7.25 13.97 3.00
C LYS A 192 6.92 13.19 1.74
N ASP A 193 5.80 12.47 1.71
CA ASP A 193 5.42 11.60 0.61
C ASP A 193 5.00 12.42 -0.61
N VAL A 194 4.30 13.55 -0.42
CA VAL A 194 4.00 14.52 -1.48
C VAL A 194 5.27 15.16 -2.04
N ASP A 195 6.19 15.61 -1.18
CA ASP A 195 7.47 16.18 -1.63
C ASP A 195 8.31 15.16 -2.41
N SER A 196 8.34 13.91 -1.95
CA SER A 196 9.08 12.83 -2.61
C SER A 196 8.48 12.51 -3.98
N ALA A 197 7.16 12.32 -4.05
CA ALA A 197 6.44 12.09 -5.31
C ALA A 197 6.69 13.21 -6.32
N LEU A 198 6.59 14.47 -5.90
CA LEU A 198 6.84 15.63 -6.76
C LEU A 198 8.30 15.69 -7.26
N LYS A 199 9.28 15.30 -6.45
CA LYS A 199 10.70 15.25 -6.84
C LYS A 199 11.00 14.13 -7.83
N GLU A 200 10.34 13.00 -7.67
CA GLU A 200 10.52 11.81 -8.50
C GLU A 200 9.75 11.90 -9.82
N SER A 201 8.68 12.69 -9.84
CA SER A 201 7.85 12.95 -10.99
C SER A 201 8.65 13.42 -12.20
N THR A 202 8.62 12.61 -13.26
CA THR A 202 9.14 12.98 -14.59
C THR A 202 8.05 13.50 -15.52
N ALA A 203 6.80 13.61 -15.04
CA ALA A 203 5.69 14.07 -15.84
C ALA A 203 5.93 15.51 -16.31
N LYS A 204 5.39 15.82 -17.49
CA LYS A 204 5.51 17.16 -18.07
C LYS A 204 4.71 18.19 -17.27
N TRP A 205 3.55 17.78 -16.78
CA TRP A 205 2.65 18.59 -15.97
C TRP A 205 2.50 17.98 -14.59
N LYS A 206 2.80 18.74 -13.53
CA LYS A 206 2.57 18.34 -12.14
C LYS A 206 1.35 19.05 -11.60
N ILE A 207 0.34 18.28 -11.23
CA ILE A 207 -0.96 18.80 -10.80
C ILE A 207 -1.24 18.28 -9.40
N VAL A 208 -1.50 19.18 -8.46
CA VAL A 208 -1.89 18.81 -7.11
C VAL A 208 -3.38 19.09 -6.91
N VAL A 209 -4.10 18.12 -6.37
CA VAL A 209 -5.54 18.20 -6.12
C VAL A 209 -5.79 18.08 -4.62
N GLY A 210 -6.53 19.02 -4.07
CA GLY A 210 -6.95 19.02 -2.67
C GLY A 210 -8.38 19.51 -2.53
N HIS A 211 -8.87 19.59 -1.29
CA HIS A 211 -10.17 20.20 -1.02
C HIS A 211 -10.06 21.68 -0.68
N HIS A 212 -9.23 22.02 0.29
CA HIS A 212 -9.13 23.38 0.80
C HIS A 212 -8.29 24.29 -0.10
N THR A 213 -8.60 25.58 -0.06
CA THR A 213 -7.95 26.66 -0.80
C THR A 213 -6.56 27.01 -0.24
N ILE A 214 -5.57 27.13 -1.12
CA ILE A 214 -4.28 27.78 -0.77
C ILE A 214 -4.36 29.28 -1.05
N LYS A 215 -4.92 29.65 -2.21
CA LYS A 215 -5.21 31.01 -2.66
C LYS A 215 -6.68 31.06 -3.06
N SER A 216 -7.47 31.93 -2.44
CA SER A 216 -8.82 32.25 -2.91
C SER A 216 -9.29 33.62 -2.46
N SER A 217 -10.09 34.26 -3.32
CA SER A 217 -10.91 35.43 -3.01
C SER A 217 -12.34 35.07 -2.58
N GLY A 218 -12.65 33.78 -2.47
CA GLY A 218 -13.91 33.28 -1.93
C GLY A 218 -14.04 33.48 -0.42
N HIS A 219 -15.20 33.10 0.10
CA HIS A 219 -15.62 33.30 1.48
C HIS A 219 -14.67 32.66 2.52
N HIS A 220 -14.17 31.46 2.25
CA HIS A 220 -13.25 30.77 3.14
C HIS A 220 -11.83 31.34 3.02
N GLY A 221 -11.49 31.93 1.88
CA GLY A 221 -10.23 32.61 1.65
C GLY A 221 -9.05 31.65 1.67
N ASN A 222 -7.91 32.05 2.22
CA ASN A 222 -6.71 31.22 2.23
C ASN A 222 -6.63 30.33 3.46
N THR A 223 -6.39 29.02 3.28
CA THR A 223 -6.07 28.13 4.40
C THR A 223 -4.65 28.41 4.90
N HIS A 224 -4.53 28.90 6.14
CA HIS A 224 -3.25 29.33 6.71
C HIS A 224 -2.25 28.18 6.80
N GLU A 225 -2.68 27.01 7.24
CA GLU A 225 -1.83 25.84 7.43
C GLU A 225 -1.27 25.29 6.13
N LEU A 226 -2.06 25.31 5.06
CA LEU A 226 -1.59 24.89 3.73
C LEU A 226 -0.57 25.88 3.17
N ASN A 227 -0.77 27.19 3.36
CA ASN A 227 0.21 28.20 2.97
C ASN A 227 1.56 28.02 3.69
N LEU A 228 1.55 27.58 4.96
CA LEU A 228 2.77 27.36 5.72
C LEU A 228 3.45 26.02 5.44
N GLN A 229 2.67 24.96 5.19
CA GLN A 229 3.19 23.59 5.17
C GLN A 229 3.28 23.00 3.77
N LEU A 230 2.23 23.16 2.95
CA LEU A 230 2.13 22.51 1.64
C LEU A 230 2.65 23.42 0.51
N LEU A 231 2.24 24.69 0.48
CA LEU A 231 2.63 25.63 -0.58
C LEU A 231 4.14 25.71 -0.81
N PRO A 232 5.01 25.75 0.22
CA PRO A 232 6.46 25.78 0.00
C PRO A 232 6.97 24.54 -0.75
N ILE A 233 6.38 23.36 -0.50
CA ILE A 233 6.71 22.12 -1.21
C ILE A 233 6.27 22.22 -2.68
N LEU A 234 5.08 22.76 -2.94
CA LEU A 234 4.58 22.93 -4.31
C LEU A 234 5.45 23.90 -5.11
N GLN A 235 5.91 24.99 -4.47
CA GLN A 235 6.78 25.99 -5.08
C GLN A 235 8.17 25.44 -5.37
N GLU A 236 8.79 24.75 -4.41
CA GLU A 236 10.11 24.13 -4.55
C GLU A 236 10.15 23.11 -5.70
N ASN A 237 9.04 22.40 -5.91
CA ASN A 237 8.92 21.36 -6.93
C ASN A 237 8.30 21.82 -8.25
N GLU A 238 8.13 23.13 -8.43
CA GLU A 238 7.63 23.76 -9.66
C GLU A 238 6.28 23.18 -10.13
N VAL A 239 5.34 22.97 -9.20
CA VAL A 239 3.99 22.50 -9.53
C VAL A 239 3.30 23.47 -10.49
N ASP A 240 2.59 22.94 -11.48
CA ASP A 240 1.93 23.76 -12.49
C ASP A 240 0.55 24.24 -12.00
N LEU A 241 -0.26 23.31 -11.50
CA LEU A 241 -1.63 23.56 -11.10
C LEU A 241 -1.90 23.04 -9.68
N TYR A 242 -2.56 23.85 -8.87
CA TYR A 242 -3.25 23.41 -7.65
C TYR A 242 -4.76 23.55 -7.86
N ILE A 243 -5.50 22.44 -7.77
CA ILE A 243 -6.94 22.38 -8.04
C ILE A 243 -7.68 22.04 -6.74
N ASN A 244 -8.67 22.85 -6.37
CA ASN A 244 -9.42 22.70 -5.12
C ASN A 244 -10.93 22.95 -5.23
N GLY A 245 -11.66 22.67 -4.14
CA GLY A 245 -13.06 23.02 -3.93
C GLY A 245 -13.17 23.99 -2.75
N HIS A 246 -14.04 23.67 -1.79
CA HIS A 246 -14.24 24.36 -0.50
C HIS A 246 -14.87 25.74 -0.63
N ASP A 247 -14.23 26.63 -1.38
CA ASP A 247 -14.87 27.88 -1.76
C ASP A 247 -15.92 27.62 -2.85
N HIS A 248 -17.17 27.89 -2.50
CA HIS A 248 -18.36 27.64 -3.28
C HIS A 248 -18.49 28.59 -4.50
N CYS A 249 -17.48 28.59 -5.37
CA CYS A 249 -17.33 29.42 -6.56
C CYS A 249 -16.50 28.68 -7.64
N LEU A 250 -16.27 29.36 -8.77
CA LEU A 250 -15.26 28.97 -9.76
C LEU A 250 -14.22 30.09 -9.87
N GLU A 251 -12.95 29.75 -9.79
CA GLU A 251 -11.89 30.77 -9.69
C GLU A 251 -10.60 30.33 -10.38
N ARG A 252 -9.84 31.31 -10.88
CA ARG A 252 -8.43 31.17 -11.23
C ARG A 252 -7.60 32.33 -10.70
N ILE A 253 -6.61 31.99 -9.89
CA ILE A 253 -5.56 32.91 -9.42
C ILE A 253 -4.22 32.45 -9.99
N SER A 254 -3.51 33.34 -10.66
CA SER A 254 -2.12 33.13 -11.09
C SER A 254 -1.20 33.80 -10.09
N SER A 255 -0.33 33.03 -9.44
CA SER A 255 0.66 33.61 -8.52
C SER A 255 1.57 34.62 -9.23
N THR A 256 1.92 35.72 -8.55
CA THR A 256 3.02 36.60 -8.99
C THR A 256 4.38 36.19 -8.45
N GLU A 257 4.41 35.23 -7.51
CA GLU A 257 5.61 34.77 -6.80
C GLU A 257 6.12 33.42 -7.32
N SER A 258 5.29 32.65 -8.03
CA SER A 258 5.60 31.33 -8.59
C SER A 258 4.85 31.09 -9.91
N GLY A 259 5.20 30.03 -10.63
CA GLY A 259 4.48 29.60 -11.84
C GLY A 259 3.09 28.98 -11.58
N ILE A 260 2.80 28.60 -10.33
CA ILE A 260 1.60 27.85 -9.96
C ILE A 260 0.33 28.61 -10.31
N GLN A 261 -0.61 27.93 -10.97
CA GLN A 261 -1.98 28.36 -11.15
C GLN A 261 -2.88 27.70 -10.09
N PHE A 262 -3.65 28.50 -9.36
CA PHE A 262 -4.63 28.04 -8.38
C PHE A 262 -6.01 28.06 -9.03
N LEU A 263 -6.69 26.92 -9.05
CA LEU A 263 -7.95 26.70 -9.74
C LEU A 263 -9.00 26.16 -8.77
N THR A 264 -10.11 26.89 -8.58
CA THR A 264 -11.21 26.46 -7.69
C THR A 264 -12.39 25.97 -8.52
N SER A 265 -12.92 24.79 -8.19
CA SER A 265 -14.14 24.18 -8.73
C SER A 265 -15.16 23.82 -7.63
N GLY A 266 -15.43 24.73 -6.68
CA GLY A 266 -16.35 24.44 -5.56
C GLY A 266 -17.83 24.78 -5.80
N GLY A 267 -18.19 25.16 -7.03
CA GLY A 267 -19.56 25.49 -7.41
C GLY A 267 -20.43 24.29 -7.83
N GLY A 268 -20.04 23.04 -7.56
CA GLY A 268 -20.65 21.84 -8.16
C GLY A 268 -22.13 21.61 -7.79
N SER A 269 -22.56 22.19 -6.67
CA SER A 269 -23.98 22.28 -6.32
C SER A 269 -24.32 23.63 -5.73
N LYS A 270 -24.00 23.99 -4.48
CA LYS A 270 -24.28 25.35 -3.96
C LYS A 270 -23.19 26.35 -4.39
N ALA A 271 -23.53 27.63 -4.49
CA ALA A 271 -22.59 28.73 -4.72
C ALA A 271 -22.95 29.95 -3.87
N TRP A 272 -21.96 30.79 -3.55
CA TRP A 272 -22.13 31.97 -2.70
C TRP A 272 -22.03 33.28 -3.49
N LYS A 273 -23.19 33.68 -4.04
CA LYS A 273 -23.30 34.86 -4.88
C LYS A 273 -22.98 36.15 -4.11
N GLY A 274 -22.08 36.97 -4.66
CA GLY A 274 -21.68 38.26 -4.10
C GLY A 274 -20.79 38.16 -2.86
N ASP A 275 -20.34 36.97 -2.50
CA ASP A 275 -19.41 36.71 -1.39
C ASP A 275 -18.00 36.60 -1.96
N ILE A 276 -17.37 37.75 -2.16
CA ILE A 276 -16.04 37.88 -2.74
C ILE A 276 -15.24 38.91 -1.95
N ASP A 277 -14.07 38.50 -1.50
CA ASP A 277 -13.09 39.37 -0.87
C ASP A 277 -12.22 40.05 -1.93
N TRP A 278 -11.66 41.21 -1.56
CA TRP A 278 -10.76 41.92 -2.45
C TRP A 278 -9.47 41.11 -2.71
N TRP A 279 -9.11 40.91 -3.97
CA TRP A 279 -7.83 40.31 -4.37
C TRP A 279 -6.99 41.23 -5.26
N ASN A 280 -5.71 40.90 -5.38
CA ASN A 280 -4.78 41.60 -6.26
C ASN A 280 -5.19 41.42 -7.74
N PRO A 281 -5.56 42.49 -8.47
CA PRO A 281 -5.99 42.39 -9.87
C PRO A 281 -4.91 41.87 -10.84
N LYS A 282 -3.64 41.82 -10.41
CA LYS A 282 -2.55 41.23 -11.20
C LYS A 282 -2.53 39.71 -11.13
N GLU A 283 -3.10 39.12 -10.09
CA GLU A 283 -3.14 37.68 -9.85
C GLU A 283 -4.48 37.07 -10.20
N ASP A 284 -5.57 37.75 -9.83
CA ASP A 284 -6.93 37.33 -10.17
C ASP A 284 -7.13 37.36 -11.70
N LYS A 285 -7.39 36.19 -12.28
CA LYS A 285 -7.62 36.04 -13.72
C LYS A 285 -9.08 35.77 -14.04
N PHE A 286 -9.83 35.23 -13.08
CA PHE A 286 -11.22 34.84 -13.27
C PHE A 286 -11.86 34.52 -11.90
N TYR A 287 -13.07 35.04 -11.68
CA TYR A 287 -13.93 34.65 -10.58
C TYR A 287 -15.39 34.56 -11.06
N TYR A 288 -16.10 33.53 -10.62
CA TYR A 288 -17.52 33.35 -10.85
C TYR A 288 -18.19 32.80 -9.60
N ASP A 289 -19.09 33.61 -9.03
CA ASP A 289 -19.82 33.38 -7.79
C ASP A 289 -21.06 32.48 -7.94
N GLY A 290 -21.12 31.73 -9.04
CA GLY A 290 -22.23 30.87 -9.41
C GLY A 290 -21.83 29.40 -9.49
N GLN A 291 -22.84 28.56 -9.71
CA GLN A 291 -22.70 27.10 -9.71
C GLN A 291 -22.22 26.62 -11.08
N GLY A 292 -21.42 25.56 -11.10
CA GLY A 292 -20.77 25.08 -12.30
C GLY A 292 -19.66 24.06 -12.07
N PHE A 293 -18.81 23.90 -13.08
CA PHE A 293 -17.67 22.98 -13.06
C PHE A 293 -16.60 23.48 -14.05
N MET A 294 -15.44 22.84 -14.06
CA MET A 294 -14.39 23.12 -15.05
C MET A 294 -14.08 21.88 -15.92
N SER A 295 -13.60 22.14 -17.13
CA SER A 295 -12.93 21.14 -17.98
C SER A 295 -11.47 21.51 -18.13
N VAL A 296 -10.61 20.51 -18.22
CA VAL A 296 -9.18 20.67 -18.49
C VAL A 296 -8.80 19.77 -19.66
N GLN A 297 -8.10 20.33 -20.63
CA GLN A 297 -7.48 19.60 -21.74
C GLN A 297 -5.97 19.84 -21.70
N ILE A 298 -5.18 18.78 -21.71
CA ILE A 298 -3.72 18.83 -21.61
C ILE A 298 -3.12 18.26 -22.88
N THR A 299 -2.14 18.95 -23.44
CA THR A 299 -1.23 18.43 -24.46
C THR A 299 0.20 18.51 -23.93
N PRO A 300 1.21 17.98 -24.65
CA PRO A 300 2.61 18.11 -24.23
C PRO A 300 3.11 19.56 -24.10
N THR A 301 2.39 20.55 -24.65
CA THR A 301 2.82 21.95 -24.70
C THR A 301 1.85 22.94 -24.07
N GLU A 302 0.60 22.55 -23.84
CA GLU A 302 -0.43 23.46 -23.34
C GLU A 302 -1.44 22.79 -22.42
N VAL A 303 -2.01 23.58 -21.51
CA VAL A 303 -3.18 23.23 -20.71
C VAL A 303 -4.29 24.24 -20.98
N ASP A 304 -5.41 23.78 -21.51
CA ASP A 304 -6.62 24.57 -21.69
C ASP A 304 -7.60 24.31 -20.55
N VAL A 305 -7.91 25.36 -19.79
CA VAL A 305 -8.92 25.31 -18.71
C VAL A 305 -10.13 26.12 -19.15
N ALA A 306 -11.33 25.53 -19.01
CA ALA A 306 -12.60 26.20 -19.28
C ALA A 306 -13.58 26.03 -18.12
N PHE A 307 -14.23 27.11 -17.70
CA PHE A 307 -15.26 27.11 -16.65
C PHE A 307 -16.67 27.20 -17.26
N TYR A 308 -17.58 26.35 -16.77
CA TYR A 308 -18.95 26.21 -17.26
C TYR A 308 -19.93 26.56 -16.15
N ASP A 309 -20.93 27.37 -16.47
CA ASP A 309 -22.08 27.58 -15.58
C ASP A 309 -23.14 26.45 -15.71
N ILE A 310 -24.20 26.54 -14.92
CA ILE A 310 -25.35 25.58 -14.96
C ILE A 310 -26.09 25.51 -16.31
N PHE A 311 -25.80 26.41 -17.24
CA PHE A 311 -26.37 26.42 -18.59
C PHE A 311 -25.39 25.90 -19.65
N GLY A 312 -24.15 25.56 -19.26
CA GLY A 312 -23.09 25.08 -20.14
C GLY A 312 -22.36 26.21 -20.87
N ASN A 313 -22.50 27.47 -20.44
CA ASN A 313 -21.86 28.59 -21.11
C ASN A 313 -20.41 28.79 -20.63
N VAL A 314 -19.51 28.91 -21.60
CA VAL A 314 -18.12 29.35 -21.43
C VAL A 314 -18.01 30.75 -22.02
N ASP A 315 -17.56 31.73 -21.24
CA ASP A 315 -17.19 33.05 -21.75
C ASP A 315 -15.71 33.00 -22.21
N ASN A 316 -15.28 33.88 -23.12
CA ASN A 316 -13.88 33.96 -23.54
C ASN A 316 -12.92 34.31 -22.38
N GLN A 317 -13.42 34.93 -21.30
CA GLN A 317 -12.65 35.11 -20.07
C GLN A 317 -12.58 33.82 -19.21
N LYS A 318 -13.53 32.89 -19.40
CA LYS A 318 -13.63 31.58 -18.72
C LYS A 318 -12.77 30.49 -19.34
N SER A 319 -12.19 30.70 -20.52
CA SER A 319 -11.34 29.72 -21.22
C SER A 319 -9.98 30.32 -21.50
N GLN A 320 -8.91 29.75 -20.96
CA GLN A 320 -7.56 30.26 -21.18
C GLN A 320 -6.53 29.14 -21.28
N THR A 321 -5.62 29.28 -22.25
CA THR A 321 -4.48 28.39 -22.47
C THR A 321 -3.32 28.80 -21.56
N ILE A 322 -2.84 27.85 -20.78
CA ILE A 322 -1.60 27.92 -20.01
C ILE A 322 -0.52 27.24 -20.87
N LEU A 323 0.49 27.99 -21.27
CA LEU A 323 1.59 27.48 -22.10
C LEU A 323 2.72 26.97 -21.23
N ASP A 324 3.41 25.92 -21.69
CA ASP A 324 4.65 25.44 -21.09
C ASP A 324 5.65 26.60 -20.87
N HIS A 325 6.02 26.86 -19.62
CA HIS A 325 6.95 27.93 -19.29
C HIS A 325 8.40 27.44 -19.48
N GLN A 326 9.18 28.15 -20.30
CA GLN A 326 10.64 28.03 -20.24
C GLN A 326 11.10 28.49 -18.84
N PRO A 327 11.98 27.74 -18.16
CA PRO A 327 12.37 28.06 -16.79
C PRO A 327 12.94 29.48 -16.70
N ILE A 328 12.43 30.26 -15.74
CA ILE A 328 12.94 31.59 -15.44
C ILE A 328 14.35 31.38 -14.86
N ASN A 329 15.37 31.70 -15.67
CA ASN A 329 16.78 31.68 -15.28
C ASN A 329 17.03 32.72 -14.17
N MET A 330 16.81 32.37 -12.90
CA MET A 330 17.48 33.06 -11.79
C MET A 330 18.89 32.50 -11.71
N GLY A 331 19.83 33.31 -12.20
CA GLY A 331 21.22 32.92 -12.41
C GLY A 331 21.88 32.39 -11.14
N MET A 332 22.24 31.12 -11.15
CA MET A 332 23.31 30.58 -10.34
C MET A 332 24.11 29.58 -11.18
N GLN A 333 25.23 30.05 -11.74
CA GLN A 333 26.13 29.23 -12.55
C GLN A 333 26.86 28.20 -11.68
N ILE A 334 26.66 26.91 -11.98
CA ILE A 334 27.61 25.85 -11.62
C ILE A 334 27.96 25.06 -12.91
N PRO A 335 29.25 24.79 -13.22
CA PRO A 335 29.63 24.43 -14.58
C PRO A 335 29.38 22.96 -14.93
N PHE A 336 28.61 22.79 -16.01
CA PHE A 336 28.32 21.57 -16.78
C PHE A 336 29.57 20.90 -17.36
N LYS A 337 30.33 20.14 -16.57
CA LYS A 337 31.29 19.13 -17.08
C LYS A 337 31.42 17.93 -16.15
N LYS A 338 30.33 17.18 -15.96
CA LYS A 338 30.35 15.79 -15.42
C LYS A 338 29.19 14.90 -15.87
N LEU A 339 28.30 15.39 -16.73
CA LEU A 339 26.99 14.75 -16.99
C LEU A 339 27.02 13.62 -18.04
N MET A 340 28.06 13.54 -18.90
CA MET A 340 28.08 12.56 -20.00
C MET A 340 28.48 11.14 -19.61
N LEU A 341 29.06 10.92 -18.42
CA LEU A 341 29.44 9.56 -17.98
C LEU A 341 28.36 8.89 -17.10
N LEU A 342 27.38 9.66 -16.59
CA LEU A 342 26.26 9.11 -15.83
C LEU A 342 25.18 8.48 -16.73
N HIS A 343 25.04 8.94 -17.97
CA HIS A 343 23.96 8.53 -18.89
C HIS A 343 24.05 7.05 -19.33
N ILE A 344 25.25 6.46 -19.35
CA ILE A 344 25.42 5.03 -19.72
C ILE A 344 25.17 4.11 -18.51
N ILE A 345 25.29 4.61 -17.29
CA ILE A 345 24.93 3.88 -16.07
C ILE A 345 23.42 3.98 -15.79
N PHE A 346 22.80 5.09 -16.21
CA PHE A 346 21.38 5.35 -15.97
C PHE A 346 20.43 4.51 -16.85
N ILE A 347 20.82 4.18 -18.09
CA ILE A 347 20.02 3.31 -18.98
C ILE A 347 19.98 1.84 -18.49
N ALA A 348 20.90 1.44 -17.60
CA ALA A 348 20.87 0.11 -16.98
C ALA A 348 19.91 0.01 -15.77
N CYS A 349 19.33 1.12 -15.31
CA CYS A 349 18.44 1.17 -14.14
C CYS A 349 16.95 1.31 -14.50
N LEU A 350 16.60 1.30 -15.80
CA LEU A 350 15.20 1.14 -16.24
C LEU A 350 14.77 -0.32 -16.03
N ARG A 351 14.54 -0.71 -14.78
CA ARG A 351 13.69 -1.86 -14.48
C ARG A 351 12.29 -1.34 -14.23
N LEU A 352 11.37 -1.80 -15.07
CA LEU A 352 9.93 -1.62 -14.93
C LEU A 352 9.52 -2.04 -13.51
N SER A 353 9.09 -1.09 -12.70
CA SER A 353 8.45 -1.36 -11.41
C SER A 353 7.06 -1.93 -11.67
N ALA A 354 6.99 -3.25 -11.85
CA ALA A 354 5.80 -3.99 -11.43
C ALA A 354 5.72 -3.85 -9.91
N ALA A 355 4.53 -3.72 -9.32
CA ALA A 355 4.40 -3.65 -7.86
C ALA A 355 5.19 -4.82 -7.23
N GLU A 356 6.31 -4.51 -6.58
CA GLU A 356 7.20 -5.54 -6.02
C GLU A 356 6.74 -5.90 -4.61
N LEU A 357 6.87 -7.17 -4.23
CA LEU A 357 6.65 -7.60 -2.84
C LEU A 357 7.49 -6.76 -1.89
N GLN A 358 6.89 -6.28 -0.80
CA GLN A 358 7.59 -5.51 0.22
C GLN A 358 8.85 -6.27 0.67
N ARG A 359 10.00 -5.59 0.66
CA ARG A 359 11.30 -6.21 0.99
C ARG A 359 11.83 -5.69 2.33
N PHE A 360 12.25 -6.63 3.18
CA PHE A 360 12.97 -6.39 4.42
C PHE A 360 14.39 -6.92 4.29
N GLU A 361 15.33 -6.29 4.99
CA GLU A 361 16.73 -6.71 5.02
C GLU A 361 17.12 -7.20 6.41
N HIS A 362 17.90 -8.28 6.47
CA HIS A 362 18.53 -8.79 7.68
C HIS A 362 20.02 -9.03 7.44
N ARG A 363 20.87 -8.59 8.36
CA ARG A 363 22.31 -8.76 8.24
C ARG A 363 22.78 -10.05 8.88
N LEU A 364 23.80 -10.67 8.31
CA LEU A 364 24.39 -11.86 8.88
C LEU A 364 25.10 -11.58 10.20
N LYS A 365 25.24 -12.65 11.00
CA LYS A 365 26.13 -12.65 12.15
C LYS A 365 27.58 -12.40 11.72
N HIS A 366 28.39 -11.96 12.66
CA HIS A 366 29.82 -11.70 12.43
C HIS A 366 30.60 -12.93 11.92
N ASP A 367 30.13 -14.15 12.22
CA ASP A 367 30.73 -15.40 11.72
C ASP A 367 30.25 -15.80 10.31
N GLY A 368 29.40 -14.98 9.68
CA GLY A 368 28.82 -15.21 8.37
C GLY A 368 27.73 -16.28 8.35
N SER A 369 27.21 -16.68 9.51
CA SER A 369 26.08 -17.60 9.63
C SER A 369 24.75 -16.88 9.87
N LEU A 370 23.67 -17.57 9.54
CA LEU A 370 22.29 -17.20 9.85
C LEU A 370 21.68 -18.33 10.70
N SER A 371 20.94 -18.03 11.75
CA SER A 371 20.25 -19.03 12.57
C SER A 371 18.87 -18.57 12.97
N PHE A 372 17.84 -19.35 12.68
CA PHE A 372 16.46 -18.98 12.99
C PHE A 372 15.64 -20.18 13.46
N LEU A 373 14.51 -19.90 14.10
CA LEU A 373 13.50 -20.90 14.46
C LEU A 373 12.30 -20.78 13.54
N VAL A 374 11.58 -21.88 13.33
CA VAL A 374 10.29 -21.89 12.63
C VAL A 374 9.26 -22.61 13.49
N VAL A 375 8.06 -22.03 13.58
CA VAL A 375 6.90 -22.60 14.27
C VAL A 375 5.62 -22.23 13.52
N GLY A 376 4.64 -23.13 13.47
CA GLY A 376 3.31 -22.89 12.90
C GLY A 376 2.23 -23.38 13.85
N ASP A 377 0.99 -22.94 13.62
CA ASP A 377 -0.20 -23.57 14.21
C ASP A 377 -0.16 -23.53 15.76
N TRP A 378 0.10 -22.35 16.32
CA TRP A 378 0.57 -22.21 17.70
C TRP A 378 -0.36 -21.45 18.66
N GLY A 379 -1.13 -20.44 18.23
CA GLY A 379 -1.74 -19.49 19.18
C GLY A 379 -2.94 -20.00 19.95
N ARG A 380 -2.71 -20.50 21.17
CA ARG A 380 -3.74 -21.13 22.01
C ARG A 380 -3.65 -20.73 23.49
N ARG A 381 -3.22 -19.50 23.78
CA ARG A 381 -3.13 -18.94 25.14
C ARG A 381 -2.34 -19.83 26.11
N GLY A 382 -1.25 -20.43 25.64
CA GLY A 382 -0.41 -21.37 26.39
C GLY A 382 -0.91 -22.82 26.44
N SER A 383 -2.12 -23.09 25.94
CA SER A 383 -2.72 -24.42 25.94
C SER A 383 -2.10 -25.36 24.91
N TYR A 384 -2.43 -26.65 24.98
CA TYR A 384 -1.91 -27.68 24.08
C TYR A 384 -0.38 -27.66 23.95
N ASN A 385 0.31 -27.53 25.08
CA ASN A 385 1.77 -27.46 25.18
C ASN A 385 2.43 -26.28 24.45
N GLN A 386 1.67 -25.27 24.00
CA GLN A 386 2.25 -24.07 23.39
C GLN A 386 3.32 -23.44 24.30
N SER A 387 3.06 -23.29 25.61
CA SER A 387 4.06 -22.75 26.55
C SER A 387 5.29 -23.64 26.71
N LEU A 388 5.17 -24.96 26.57
CA LEU A 388 6.32 -25.87 26.63
C LEU A 388 7.15 -25.79 25.35
N VAL A 389 6.50 -25.71 24.18
CA VAL A 389 7.18 -25.44 22.90
C VAL A 389 7.92 -24.10 22.99
N ALA A 390 7.27 -23.03 23.45
CA ALA A 390 7.87 -21.72 23.65
C ALA A 390 9.09 -21.75 24.60
N TYR A 391 9.00 -22.51 25.70
CA TYR A 391 10.12 -22.71 26.62
C TYR A 391 11.32 -23.37 25.93
N GLN A 392 11.09 -24.44 25.17
CA GLN A 392 12.16 -25.13 24.44
C GLN A 392 12.74 -24.28 23.30
N MET A 393 11.89 -23.52 22.59
CA MET A 393 12.34 -22.52 21.62
C MET A 393 13.26 -21.49 22.28
N GLY A 394 12.97 -21.07 23.51
CA GLY A 394 13.83 -20.18 24.28
C GLY A 394 15.24 -20.77 24.53
N LEU A 395 15.31 -22.01 25.03
CA LEU A 395 16.58 -22.70 25.30
C LEU A 395 17.40 -22.94 24.02
N ILE A 396 16.75 -23.40 22.95
CA ILE A 396 17.43 -23.65 21.67
C ILE A 396 17.82 -22.34 21.00
N GLY A 397 16.97 -21.31 21.08
CA GLY A 397 17.22 -19.97 20.55
C GLY A 397 18.45 -19.32 21.20
N GLU A 398 18.62 -19.51 22.51
CA GLU A 398 19.81 -19.05 23.24
C GLU A 398 21.06 -19.81 22.77
N LYS A 399 20.99 -21.14 22.68
CA LYS A 399 22.11 -21.99 22.25
C LYS A 399 22.59 -21.68 20.83
N LEU A 400 21.67 -21.32 19.93
CA LEU A 400 21.96 -21.01 18.53
C LEU A 400 22.20 -19.52 18.29
N GLU A 401 22.01 -18.67 19.30
CA GLU A 401 22.04 -17.21 19.20
C GLU A 401 21.20 -16.72 18.02
N ILE A 402 19.92 -17.08 17.98
CA ILE A 402 19.09 -16.86 16.78
C ILE A 402 18.98 -15.38 16.37
N ASP A 403 18.83 -15.20 15.06
CA ASP A 403 18.60 -13.93 14.38
C ASP A 403 17.14 -13.49 14.48
N PHE A 404 16.21 -14.38 14.14
CA PHE A 404 14.78 -14.15 14.10
C PHE A 404 13.98 -15.46 14.23
N VAL A 405 12.66 -15.34 14.28
CA VAL A 405 11.70 -16.45 14.24
C VAL A 405 10.79 -16.30 13.01
N ILE A 406 10.47 -17.41 12.37
CA ILE A 406 9.47 -17.48 11.29
C ILE A 406 8.22 -18.16 11.83
N SER A 407 7.06 -17.52 11.64
CA SER A 407 5.75 -18.16 11.80
C SER A 407 5.19 -18.56 10.45
N THR A 408 4.78 -19.82 10.30
CA THR A 408 4.13 -20.34 9.09
C THR A 408 2.60 -20.18 9.11
N GLY A 409 2.07 -19.26 9.92
CA GLY A 409 0.65 -18.95 9.99
C GLY A 409 -0.14 -19.82 10.94
N ASP A 410 -1.46 -19.60 10.93
CA ASP A 410 -2.39 -19.99 12.00
C ASP A 410 -1.88 -19.49 13.35
N ASN A 411 -1.71 -18.17 13.38
CA ASN A 411 -1.13 -17.46 14.50
C ASN A 411 -2.08 -17.43 15.69
N PHE A 412 -3.41 -17.37 15.48
CA PHE A 412 -4.41 -17.33 16.55
C PHE A 412 -5.60 -18.24 16.27
N TYR A 413 -5.90 -19.12 17.22
CA TYR A 413 -7.02 -20.07 17.12
C TYR A 413 -8.18 -19.77 18.07
N GLU A 414 -9.40 -20.23 17.75
CA GLU A 414 -9.76 -20.98 16.53
C GLU A 414 -10.13 -20.07 15.35
N ASP A 415 -10.46 -18.79 15.57
CA ASP A 415 -10.97 -17.91 14.52
C ASP A 415 -10.27 -16.55 14.52
N GLY A 416 -8.93 -16.57 14.42
CA GLY A 416 -8.10 -15.38 14.33
C GLY A 416 -8.23 -14.44 15.52
N LEU A 417 -7.91 -13.16 15.32
CA LEU A 417 -8.18 -12.07 16.26
C LEU A 417 -9.53 -11.42 15.90
N THR A 418 -10.28 -10.88 16.85
CA THR A 418 -11.50 -10.11 16.54
C THR A 418 -11.26 -8.63 16.25
N GLY A 419 -10.01 -8.18 16.29
CA GLY A 419 -9.60 -6.78 16.15
C GLY A 419 -8.26 -6.52 16.83
N GLU A 420 -7.74 -5.30 16.68
CA GLU A 420 -6.42 -4.92 17.20
C GLU A 420 -6.30 -4.99 18.73
N GLU A 421 -7.42 -4.88 19.44
CA GLU A 421 -7.51 -4.93 20.91
C GLU A 421 -7.83 -6.32 21.46
N ASP A 422 -7.87 -7.37 20.62
CA ASP A 422 -8.17 -8.72 21.08
C ASP A 422 -7.09 -9.21 22.08
N PRO A 423 -7.48 -9.63 23.30
CA PRO A 423 -6.53 -10.13 24.31
C PRO A 423 -5.76 -11.37 23.83
N ALA A 424 -6.23 -12.11 22.83
CA ALA A 424 -5.52 -13.26 22.27
C ALA A 424 -4.12 -12.89 21.75
N PHE A 425 -3.89 -11.66 21.28
CA PHE A 425 -2.55 -11.20 20.91
C PHE A 425 -1.59 -11.20 22.11
N LEU A 426 -2.05 -10.68 23.25
CA LEU A 426 -1.27 -10.69 24.49
C LEU A 426 -1.14 -12.11 25.07
N ASP A 427 -2.23 -12.86 25.10
CA ASP A 427 -2.35 -14.14 25.79
C ASP A 427 -1.67 -15.28 25.03
N SER A 428 -1.68 -15.25 23.69
CA SER A 428 -1.11 -16.32 22.85
C SER A 428 0.27 -15.98 22.31
N PHE A 429 0.65 -14.72 22.18
CA PHE A 429 1.95 -14.33 21.62
C PHE A 429 2.84 -13.66 22.66
N THR A 430 2.45 -12.46 23.10
CA THR A 430 3.30 -11.59 23.92
C THR A 430 3.70 -12.25 25.25
N SER A 431 2.74 -12.84 25.94
CA SER A 431 2.92 -13.46 27.27
C SER A 431 3.46 -14.89 27.22
N ILE A 432 3.52 -15.51 26.05
CA ILE A 432 3.97 -16.91 25.88
C ILE A 432 5.45 -16.96 25.52
N TYR A 433 5.87 -16.20 24.51
CA TYR A 433 7.23 -16.26 23.98
C TYR A 433 8.15 -15.25 24.68
N THR A 434 8.27 -15.35 26.00
CA THR A 434 8.92 -14.35 26.86
C THR A 434 10.43 -14.55 27.05
N ALA A 435 10.99 -15.66 26.56
CA ALA A 435 12.42 -15.93 26.69
C ALA A 435 13.27 -14.82 26.05
N PRO A 436 14.41 -14.40 26.66
CA PRO A 436 15.27 -13.34 26.11
C PRO A 436 15.75 -13.62 24.68
N SER A 437 16.06 -14.88 24.36
CA SER A 437 16.47 -15.32 23.03
C SER A 437 15.37 -15.19 21.98
N LEU A 438 14.10 -15.11 22.38
CA LEU A 438 12.94 -14.91 21.51
C LEU A 438 12.52 -13.44 21.40
N GLN A 439 13.24 -12.52 22.06
CA GLN A 439 13.05 -11.08 21.89
C GLN A 439 13.74 -10.58 20.61
N LYS A 440 13.38 -11.21 19.50
CA LYS A 440 13.88 -11.00 18.14
C LYS A 440 12.70 -10.68 17.23
N GLN A 441 12.96 -10.27 15.99
CA GLN A 441 11.90 -10.10 15.00
C GLN A 441 11.22 -11.46 14.74
N TRP A 442 9.89 -11.46 14.68
CA TRP A 442 9.06 -12.55 14.18
C TRP A 442 8.50 -12.14 12.83
N TYR A 443 8.75 -12.94 11.81
CA TYR A 443 8.20 -12.79 10.47
C TYR A 443 7.05 -13.78 10.31
N ASN A 444 5.84 -13.26 10.19
CA ASN A 444 4.62 -14.05 10.23
C ASN A 444 3.87 -13.95 8.90
N VAL A 445 3.41 -15.09 8.41
CA VAL A 445 2.34 -15.16 7.40
C VAL A 445 1.02 -15.51 8.07
N LEU A 446 -0.08 -15.33 7.34
CA LEU A 446 -1.42 -15.73 7.76
C LEU A 446 -1.70 -17.19 7.38
N GLY A 447 -2.46 -17.89 8.21
CA GLY A 447 -3.07 -19.17 7.88
C GLY A 447 -4.59 -19.08 7.72
N ASN A 448 -5.24 -20.22 7.47
CA ASN A 448 -6.69 -20.21 7.23
C ASN A 448 -7.50 -19.88 8.49
N HIS A 449 -7.01 -20.19 9.69
CA HIS A 449 -7.68 -19.80 10.95
C HIS A 449 -7.52 -18.30 11.22
N ASP A 450 -6.41 -17.70 10.81
CA ASP A 450 -6.22 -16.24 10.89
C ASP A 450 -7.25 -15.49 10.06
N TYR A 451 -7.57 -16.03 8.88
CA TYR A 451 -8.61 -15.52 8.01
C TYR A 451 -10.02 -15.68 8.54
N ARG A 452 -10.26 -16.51 9.56
CA ARG A 452 -11.60 -16.63 10.15
C ARG A 452 -11.94 -15.48 11.10
N GLY A 453 -10.93 -14.73 11.52
CA GLY A 453 -11.09 -13.49 12.28
C GLY A 453 -10.86 -12.24 11.43
N ASP A 454 -10.44 -11.18 12.09
CA ASP A 454 -10.00 -9.91 11.51
C ASP A 454 -8.56 -10.03 11.01
N VAL A 455 -8.40 -10.16 9.70
CA VAL A 455 -7.08 -10.26 9.07
C VAL A 455 -6.33 -8.94 9.15
N GLU A 456 -7.03 -7.83 8.91
CA GLU A 456 -6.42 -6.49 8.91
C GLU A 456 -5.86 -6.13 10.29
N ALA A 457 -6.47 -6.62 11.38
CA ALA A 457 -5.90 -6.49 12.72
C ALA A 457 -4.51 -7.13 12.83
N GLN A 458 -4.30 -8.31 12.25
CA GLN A 458 -2.99 -8.99 12.28
C GLN A 458 -1.93 -8.27 11.43
N LEU A 459 -2.37 -7.67 10.32
CA LEU A 459 -1.54 -6.87 9.40
C LEU A 459 -1.25 -5.46 9.91
N SER A 460 -2.04 -4.99 10.90
CA SER A 460 -1.98 -3.62 11.36
C SER A 460 -0.65 -3.28 12.05
N PRO A 461 -0.06 -2.10 11.76
CA PRO A 461 1.06 -1.55 12.52
C PRO A 461 0.77 -1.37 14.01
N VAL A 462 -0.51 -1.41 14.45
CA VAL A 462 -0.89 -1.36 15.87
C VAL A 462 -0.31 -2.55 16.63
N LEU A 463 -0.38 -3.78 16.10
CA LEU A 463 0.17 -4.95 16.78
C LEU A 463 1.69 -4.89 16.88
N THR A 464 2.38 -4.40 15.83
CA THR A 464 3.83 -4.13 15.89
C THR A 464 4.18 -3.08 16.94
N ARG A 465 3.31 -2.08 17.20
CA ARG A 465 3.53 -1.12 18.30
C ARG A 465 3.28 -1.73 19.68
N LYS A 466 2.34 -2.67 19.80
CA LYS A 466 2.08 -3.39 21.05
C LYS A 466 3.21 -4.35 21.39
N ASP A 467 3.77 -5.00 20.39
CA ASP A 467 4.97 -5.82 20.51
C ASP A 467 5.82 -5.69 19.25
N SER A 468 6.99 -5.04 19.38
CA SER A 468 7.90 -4.74 18.25
C SER A 468 8.44 -6.00 17.57
N ARG A 469 8.30 -7.17 18.19
CA ARG A 469 8.66 -8.45 17.59
C ARG A 469 7.70 -8.84 16.48
N TRP A 470 6.47 -8.34 16.47
CA TRP A 470 5.44 -8.72 15.52
C TRP A 470 5.62 -8.00 14.17
N LEU A 471 5.94 -8.76 13.13
CA LEU A 471 5.83 -8.32 11.73
C LEU A 471 5.00 -9.36 10.99
N CYS A 472 3.82 -8.96 10.53
CA CYS A 472 2.91 -9.80 9.77
C CYS A 472 2.49 -9.05 8.51
N SER A 473 2.58 -9.72 7.38
CA SER A 473 2.10 -9.20 6.09
C SER A 473 1.62 -10.38 5.24
N ARG A 474 0.73 -10.13 4.28
CA ARG A 474 0.18 -11.20 3.43
C ARG A 474 1.30 -11.92 2.66
N SER A 475 2.10 -11.15 1.91
CA SER A 475 3.25 -11.65 1.16
C SER A 475 4.35 -10.61 1.15
N PHE A 476 5.60 -11.03 1.33
CA PHE A 476 6.75 -10.14 1.46
C PHE A 476 8.06 -10.91 1.27
N ILE A 477 9.17 -10.18 1.13
CA ILE A 477 10.52 -10.74 0.98
C ILE A 477 11.37 -10.37 2.18
N LEU A 478 12.17 -11.32 2.66
CA LEU A 478 13.27 -11.06 3.59
C LEU A 478 14.59 -11.42 2.91
N ASP A 479 15.43 -10.43 2.67
CA ASP A 479 16.80 -10.58 2.20
C ASP A 479 17.76 -10.69 3.38
N ALA A 480 18.34 -11.88 3.57
CA ALA A 480 19.32 -12.16 4.61
C ALA A 480 20.74 -12.36 4.05
N GLU A 481 21.08 -11.64 2.98
CA GLU A 481 22.32 -11.66 2.21
C GLU A 481 22.65 -13.00 1.52
N ILE A 482 22.76 -14.09 2.28
CA ILE A 482 23.04 -15.44 1.74
C ILE A 482 21.76 -16.21 1.45
N ALA A 483 20.64 -15.82 2.04
CA ALA A 483 19.34 -16.43 1.88
C ALA A 483 18.31 -15.37 1.57
N GLU A 484 17.40 -15.66 0.64
CA GLU A 484 16.21 -14.86 0.40
C GLU A 484 14.99 -15.71 0.74
N PHE A 485 14.13 -15.16 1.58
CA PHE A 485 12.87 -15.76 1.96
C PHE A 485 11.74 -15.04 1.23
N VAL A 486 10.90 -15.78 0.53
CA VAL A 486 9.67 -15.27 -0.09
C VAL A 486 8.48 -15.82 0.70
N PHE A 487 7.82 -14.95 1.44
CA PHE A 487 6.62 -15.26 2.20
C PHE A 487 5.39 -15.10 1.30
N VAL A 488 4.53 -16.11 1.27
CA VAL A 488 3.40 -16.21 0.34
C VAL A 488 2.11 -16.44 1.10
N ASP A 489 1.10 -15.62 0.81
CA ASP A 489 -0.25 -15.78 1.33
C ASP A 489 -0.93 -16.96 0.62
N THR A 490 -0.92 -18.13 1.28
CA THR A 490 -1.44 -19.35 0.67
C THR A 490 -2.95 -19.53 0.84
N THR A 491 -3.60 -18.84 1.77
CA THR A 491 -5.03 -19.02 2.06
C THR A 491 -5.93 -18.71 0.86
N PRO A 492 -5.69 -17.62 0.09
CA PRO A 492 -6.47 -17.33 -1.11
C PRO A 492 -6.37 -18.39 -2.22
N PHE A 493 -5.39 -19.30 -2.17
CA PHE A 493 -5.26 -20.35 -3.19
C PHE A 493 -6.29 -21.45 -3.07
N VAL A 494 -6.83 -21.72 -1.88
CA VAL A 494 -7.69 -22.87 -1.62
C VAL A 494 -9.12 -22.57 -2.10
N ASP A 495 -9.60 -23.32 -3.09
CA ASP A 495 -10.92 -23.09 -3.69
C ASP A 495 -12.07 -23.37 -2.71
N GLU A 496 -11.90 -24.38 -1.86
CA GLU A 496 -12.89 -24.81 -0.87
C GLU A 496 -13.33 -23.68 0.06
N TYR A 497 -12.43 -22.77 0.45
CA TYR A 497 -12.77 -21.65 1.36
C TYR A 497 -13.70 -20.60 0.72
N PHE A 498 -13.81 -20.60 -0.61
CA PHE A 498 -14.72 -19.72 -1.34
C PHE A 498 -15.99 -20.44 -1.80
N GLU A 499 -15.87 -21.72 -2.14
CA GLU A 499 -16.96 -22.51 -2.74
C GLU A 499 -17.83 -23.22 -1.71
N ASP A 500 -17.22 -23.77 -0.65
CA ASP A 500 -17.90 -24.52 0.40
C ASP A 500 -17.15 -24.39 1.75
N PRO A 501 -17.17 -23.20 2.39
CA PRO A 501 -16.43 -22.97 3.63
C PRO A 501 -17.04 -23.66 4.86
N GLY A 502 -18.13 -24.42 4.70
CA GLY A 502 -18.91 -24.98 5.80
C GLY A 502 -19.44 -23.88 6.72
N ASP A 503 -19.27 -24.07 8.03
CA ASP A 503 -19.70 -23.10 9.06
C ASP A 503 -18.69 -21.95 9.28
N SER A 504 -17.55 -21.96 8.58
CA SER A 504 -16.51 -20.94 8.75
C SER A 504 -16.82 -19.69 7.91
N THR A 505 -16.59 -18.52 8.48
CA THR A 505 -16.55 -17.25 7.74
C THR A 505 -15.10 -16.84 7.53
N TYR A 506 -14.77 -16.27 6.37
CA TYR A 506 -13.43 -15.82 6.05
C TYR A 506 -13.42 -14.33 5.69
N ASP A 507 -12.45 -13.59 6.23
CA ASP A 507 -12.21 -12.18 5.95
C ASP A 507 -11.35 -12.01 4.69
N TRP A 508 -12.04 -11.72 3.58
CA TRP A 508 -11.42 -11.53 2.28
C TRP A 508 -11.07 -10.08 1.94
N ARG A 509 -11.13 -9.15 2.92
CA ARG A 509 -10.66 -7.77 2.72
C ARG A 509 -9.23 -7.78 2.17
N GLY A 510 -8.95 -6.91 1.20
CA GLY A 510 -7.63 -6.87 0.54
C GLY A 510 -7.34 -8.00 -0.46
N VAL A 511 -8.24 -8.97 -0.63
CA VAL A 511 -8.12 -10.09 -1.59
C VAL A 511 -9.28 -10.08 -2.61
N TYR A 512 -9.95 -8.93 -2.75
CA TYR A 512 -11.01 -8.74 -3.73
C TYR A 512 -10.49 -9.02 -5.14
N ARG A 513 -11.32 -9.65 -5.98
CA ARG A 513 -10.90 -10.16 -7.30
C ARG A 513 -9.77 -11.20 -7.18
N ARG A 514 -10.07 -12.25 -6.42
CA ARG A 514 -9.20 -13.41 -6.12
C ARG A 514 -8.35 -13.88 -7.31
N LYS A 515 -8.93 -13.93 -8.52
CA LYS A 515 -8.22 -14.43 -9.71
C LYS A 515 -7.05 -13.53 -10.09
N GLU A 516 -7.29 -12.23 -10.13
CA GLU A 516 -6.31 -11.17 -10.39
C GLU A 516 -5.28 -11.13 -9.27
N TYR A 517 -5.73 -11.11 -8.00
CA TYR A 517 -4.84 -11.18 -6.83
C TYR A 517 -3.85 -12.35 -6.93
N LEU A 518 -4.34 -13.56 -7.20
CA LEU A 518 -3.48 -14.74 -7.32
C LEU A 518 -2.60 -14.71 -8.58
N SER A 519 -3.03 -14.03 -9.64
CA SER A 519 -2.22 -13.85 -10.85
C SER A 519 -1.03 -12.94 -10.57
N ASP A 520 -1.28 -11.80 -9.92
CA ASP A 520 -0.27 -10.82 -9.57
C ASP A 520 0.69 -11.40 -8.52
N LEU A 521 0.18 -12.02 -7.46
CA LEU A 521 1.02 -12.68 -6.45
C LEU A 521 1.95 -13.73 -7.05
N LEU A 522 1.47 -14.59 -7.96
CA LEU A 522 2.33 -15.58 -8.61
C LEU A 522 3.39 -14.94 -9.52
N LYS A 523 3.03 -13.86 -10.21
CA LYS A 523 3.96 -13.09 -11.04
C LYS A 523 5.05 -12.46 -10.17
N ASP A 524 4.69 -11.91 -9.02
CA ASP A 524 5.63 -11.24 -8.13
C ASP A 524 6.54 -12.25 -7.42
N VAL A 525 6.01 -13.42 -7.01
CA VAL A 525 6.80 -14.53 -6.46
C VAL A 525 7.79 -15.07 -7.51
N ASP A 526 7.33 -15.33 -8.74
CA ASP A 526 8.21 -15.77 -9.83
C ASP A 526 9.28 -14.71 -10.14
N GLY A 527 8.89 -13.43 -10.22
CA GLY A 527 9.80 -12.31 -10.42
C GLY A 527 10.85 -12.20 -9.33
N ALA A 528 10.45 -12.28 -8.06
CA ALA A 528 11.35 -12.24 -6.91
C ALA A 528 12.38 -13.38 -6.98
N LEU A 529 11.90 -14.62 -7.17
CA LEU A 529 12.75 -15.80 -7.24
C LEU A 529 13.70 -15.78 -8.45
N LYS A 530 13.24 -15.30 -9.62
CA LYS A 530 14.07 -15.16 -10.83
C LYS A 530 15.19 -14.13 -10.64
N ASN A 531 14.87 -13.01 -9.99
CA ASN A 531 15.81 -11.92 -9.78
C ASN A 531 16.74 -12.13 -8.58
N SER A 532 16.40 -13.07 -7.69
CA SER A 532 17.17 -13.42 -6.51
C SER A 532 18.60 -13.81 -6.84
N LYS A 533 19.55 -13.11 -6.22
CA LYS A 533 20.98 -13.47 -6.22
C LYS A 533 21.40 -14.22 -4.97
N ALA A 534 20.47 -14.44 -4.04
CA ALA A 534 20.75 -15.13 -2.81
C ALA A 534 21.20 -16.56 -3.12
N LYS A 535 22.12 -17.05 -2.29
CA LYS A 535 22.61 -18.40 -2.45
C LYS A 535 21.53 -19.40 -2.07
N TRP A 536 20.71 -19.10 -1.09
CA TRP A 536 19.58 -19.92 -0.68
C TRP A 536 18.27 -19.23 -1.04
N LYS A 537 17.34 -19.96 -1.64
CA LYS A 537 15.98 -19.49 -1.91
C LYS A 537 15.02 -20.32 -1.08
N ILE A 538 14.28 -19.67 -0.19
CA ILE A 538 13.35 -20.32 0.72
C ILE A 538 11.99 -19.69 0.51
N VAL A 539 10.96 -20.51 0.34
CA VAL A 539 9.58 -20.03 0.24
C VAL A 539 8.83 -20.46 1.49
N VAL A 540 8.12 -19.52 2.11
CA VAL A 540 7.35 -19.73 3.34
C VAL A 540 5.87 -19.50 3.05
N GLY A 541 5.01 -20.43 3.43
CA GLY A 541 3.57 -20.29 3.35
C GLY A 541 2.89 -21.01 4.51
N HIS A 542 1.57 -21.09 4.50
CA HIS A 542 0.83 -21.83 5.51
C HIS A 542 0.50 -23.26 5.06
N HIS A 543 -0.15 -23.39 3.90
CA HIS A 543 -0.66 -24.66 3.40
C HIS A 543 0.43 -25.59 2.85
N THR A 544 0.12 -26.87 2.75
CA THR A 544 1.03 -27.93 2.31
C THR A 544 1.04 -28.10 0.79
N ILE A 545 2.23 -28.06 0.16
CA ILE A 545 2.39 -28.49 -1.25
C ILE A 545 2.53 -30.02 -1.34
N LYS A 546 3.31 -30.60 -0.43
CA LYS A 546 3.49 -32.05 -0.27
C LYS A 546 3.31 -32.39 1.19
N SER A 547 2.42 -33.32 1.50
CA SER A 547 2.29 -33.79 2.88
C SER A 547 1.68 -35.18 3.02
N ALA A 548 2.21 -35.92 3.99
CA ALA A 548 1.66 -37.14 4.55
C ALA A 548 0.75 -36.90 5.78
N GLY A 549 0.47 -35.64 6.12
CA GLY A 549 -0.43 -35.25 7.20
C GLY A 549 -1.89 -35.34 6.81
N HIS A 550 -2.77 -34.88 7.70
CA HIS A 550 -4.22 -35.01 7.58
C HIS A 550 -4.79 -34.24 6.40
N HIS A 551 -4.42 -32.96 6.28
CA HIS A 551 -4.87 -32.09 5.20
C HIS A 551 -4.23 -32.50 3.86
N GLY A 552 -3.02 -33.06 3.91
CA GLY A 552 -2.40 -33.69 2.75
C GLY A 552 -1.92 -32.66 1.73
N VAL A 553 -2.25 -32.84 0.46
CA VAL A 553 -1.73 -31.98 -0.63
C VAL A 553 -2.76 -30.93 -1.03
N THR A 554 -2.41 -29.65 -0.91
CA THR A 554 -3.19 -28.54 -1.49
C THR A 554 -2.99 -28.50 -3.00
N LYS A 555 -4.04 -28.89 -3.75
CA LYS A 555 -3.97 -29.10 -5.21
C LYS A 555 -3.63 -27.83 -5.97
N GLU A 556 -4.16 -26.70 -5.53
CA GLU A 556 -4.02 -25.39 -6.16
C GLU A 556 -2.56 -24.93 -6.07
N LEU A 557 -1.90 -25.14 -4.93
CA LEU A 557 -0.48 -24.85 -4.78
C LEU A 557 0.39 -25.81 -5.60
N LEU A 558 0.05 -27.10 -5.64
CA LEU A 558 0.73 -28.07 -6.49
C LEU A 558 0.66 -27.68 -7.98
N LEU A 559 -0.48 -27.16 -8.43
CA LEU A 559 -0.68 -26.79 -9.84
C LEU A 559 -0.12 -25.42 -10.20
N ARG A 560 -0.09 -24.47 -9.26
CA ARG A 560 0.19 -23.05 -9.57
C ARG A 560 1.48 -22.53 -8.97
N LEU A 561 1.84 -22.95 -7.77
CA LEU A 561 3.04 -22.44 -7.07
C LEU A 561 4.24 -23.38 -7.26
N LEU A 562 4.06 -24.70 -7.12
CA LEU A 562 5.14 -25.67 -7.26
C LEU A 562 5.92 -25.53 -8.58
N PRO A 563 5.29 -25.33 -9.76
CA PRO A 563 6.03 -25.14 -11.00
C PRO A 563 6.99 -23.94 -10.95
N ILE A 564 6.59 -22.85 -10.29
CA ILE A 564 7.44 -21.67 -10.09
C ILE A 564 8.62 -22.00 -9.18
N LEU A 565 8.39 -22.78 -8.10
CA LEU A 565 9.46 -23.18 -7.17
C LEU A 565 10.50 -24.05 -7.87
N GLU A 566 10.04 -25.02 -8.67
CA GLU A 566 10.90 -25.92 -9.44
C GLU A 566 11.68 -25.17 -10.53
N GLU A 567 11.02 -24.30 -11.31
CA GLU A 567 11.67 -23.48 -12.35
C GLU A 567 12.77 -22.58 -11.78
N ASN A 568 12.57 -22.08 -10.55
CA ASN A 568 13.48 -21.16 -9.90
C ASN A 568 14.54 -21.81 -9.00
N ASN A 569 14.58 -23.15 -8.93
CA ASN A 569 15.49 -23.92 -8.08
C ASN A 569 15.42 -23.50 -6.60
N VAL A 570 14.20 -23.39 -6.07
CA VAL A 570 13.97 -23.14 -4.64
C VAL A 570 14.54 -24.29 -3.82
N ASP A 571 15.25 -23.99 -2.73
CA ASP A 571 15.90 -24.99 -1.89
C ASP A 571 14.92 -25.62 -0.90
N MET A 572 14.07 -24.78 -0.31
CA MET A 572 13.16 -25.19 0.76
C MET A 572 11.79 -24.53 0.61
N TYR A 573 10.73 -25.31 0.78
CA TYR A 573 9.38 -24.82 1.03
C TYR A 573 9.01 -25.13 2.48
N VAL A 574 8.68 -24.10 3.26
CA VAL A 574 8.45 -24.21 4.69
C VAL A 574 7.01 -23.82 5.02
N ASN A 575 6.29 -24.69 5.74
CA ASN A 575 4.85 -24.51 5.95
C ASN A 575 4.34 -25.04 7.31
N GLY A 576 3.06 -24.78 7.61
CA GLY A 576 2.33 -25.27 8.78
C GLY A 576 1.14 -26.15 8.37
N HIS A 577 -0.07 -25.81 8.85
CA HIS A 577 -1.39 -26.35 8.47
C HIS A 577 -1.61 -27.82 8.87
N ASP A 578 -0.73 -28.72 8.44
CA ASP A 578 -0.70 -30.06 8.98
C ASP A 578 -0.09 -30.03 10.39
N HIS A 579 -0.91 -30.40 11.37
CA HIS A 579 -0.63 -30.41 12.80
C HIS A 579 0.39 -31.51 13.20
N CYS A 580 1.58 -31.48 12.58
CA CYS A 580 2.68 -32.42 12.75
C CYS A 580 4.04 -31.76 12.40
N LEU A 581 5.13 -32.51 12.58
CA LEU A 581 6.45 -32.15 12.04
C LEU A 581 6.83 -33.12 10.93
N GLN A 582 7.24 -32.60 9.78
CA GLN A 582 7.46 -33.42 8.60
C GLN A 582 8.58 -32.88 7.73
N HIS A 583 9.29 -33.81 7.10
CA HIS A 583 10.28 -33.50 6.07
C HIS A 583 10.10 -34.47 4.89
N ILE A 584 9.77 -33.92 3.73
CA ILE A 584 9.70 -34.62 2.44
C ILE A 584 10.75 -34.01 1.51
N SER A 585 11.62 -34.84 0.96
CA SER A 585 12.63 -34.43 -0.02
C SER A 585 12.21 -34.90 -1.40
N SER A 586 11.99 -33.98 -2.34
CA SER A 586 11.50 -34.32 -3.68
C SER A 586 11.90 -33.29 -4.72
N ASN A 587 12.34 -33.76 -5.88
CA ASN A 587 12.78 -32.92 -7.02
C ASN A 587 13.83 -31.85 -6.65
N GLY A 588 14.68 -32.11 -5.65
CA GLY A 588 15.70 -31.17 -5.20
C GLY A 588 15.20 -30.04 -4.30
N ILE A 589 13.91 -30.06 -3.93
CA ILE A 589 13.32 -29.15 -2.95
C ILE A 589 13.05 -29.92 -1.65
N GLU A 590 13.41 -29.33 -0.51
CA GLU A 590 13.04 -29.84 0.80
C GLU A 590 11.72 -29.20 1.26
N PHE A 591 10.68 -30.01 1.40
CA PHE A 591 9.38 -29.60 1.94
C PHE A 591 9.37 -29.87 3.45
N LEU A 592 9.31 -28.79 4.23
CA LEU A 592 9.52 -28.79 5.68
C LEU A 592 8.28 -28.26 6.39
N THR A 593 7.55 -29.13 7.08
CA THR A 593 6.34 -28.75 7.83
C THR A 593 6.63 -28.60 9.32
N SER A 594 6.22 -27.47 9.89
CA SER A 594 6.35 -27.11 11.30
C SER A 594 5.00 -26.79 11.97
N GLY A 595 3.93 -27.53 11.68
CA GLY A 595 2.58 -27.26 12.23
C GLY A 595 2.31 -27.84 13.63
N GLY A 596 3.34 -28.32 14.32
CA GLY A 596 3.23 -28.87 15.68
C GLY A 596 3.37 -27.84 16.80
N GLY A 597 3.24 -26.53 16.55
CA GLY A 597 3.57 -25.49 17.53
C GLY A 597 2.67 -25.46 18.77
N SER A 598 1.47 -26.04 18.68
CA SER A 598 0.57 -26.27 19.81
C SER A 598 -0.10 -27.63 19.75
N LYS A 599 -1.31 -27.75 19.18
CA LYS A 599 -2.05 -29.00 19.03
C LYS A 599 -1.43 -29.82 17.89
N ALA A 600 -1.25 -31.12 18.10
CA ALA A 600 -0.78 -32.08 17.10
C ALA A 600 -1.73 -33.28 16.98
N TRP A 601 -1.77 -33.94 15.82
CA TRP A 601 -2.73 -35.02 15.53
C TRP A 601 -2.07 -36.39 15.50
N ARG A 602 -2.05 -37.03 16.68
CA ARG A 602 -1.40 -38.33 16.88
C ARG A 602 -2.10 -39.45 16.10
N GLY A 603 -1.32 -40.23 15.36
CA GLY A 603 -1.78 -41.36 14.56
C GLY A 603 -2.47 -40.98 13.25
N ASP A 604 -2.53 -39.69 12.92
CA ASP A 604 -3.27 -39.18 11.76
C ASP A 604 -2.34 -38.93 10.57
N ARG A 605 -1.93 -40.03 9.94
CA ARG A 605 -0.93 -40.05 8.88
C ARG A 605 -1.44 -40.74 7.63
N ASN A 606 -1.34 -40.03 6.51
CA ASN A 606 -1.53 -40.57 5.17
C ASN A 606 -0.27 -41.29 4.66
N TRP A 607 -0.46 -42.22 3.72
CA TRP A 607 0.67 -42.91 3.09
C TRP A 607 1.49 -41.94 2.23
N TRP A 608 2.82 -42.07 2.26
CA TRP A 608 3.74 -41.37 1.36
C TRP A 608 4.91 -42.27 1.00
N SER A 609 5.58 -41.98 -0.12
CA SER A 609 6.76 -42.72 -0.55
C SER A 609 7.87 -42.69 0.52
N PRO A 610 8.37 -43.85 0.99
CA PRO A 610 9.52 -43.91 1.90
C PRO A 610 10.81 -43.35 1.30
N GLU A 611 10.89 -43.22 -0.03
CA GLU A 611 12.04 -42.63 -0.70
C GLU A 611 12.10 -41.11 -0.51
N GLU A 612 10.94 -40.45 -0.44
CA GLU A 612 10.86 -38.98 -0.28
C GLU A 612 10.71 -38.58 1.19
N LEU A 613 9.88 -39.28 1.96
CA LEU A 613 9.56 -38.95 3.34
C LEU A 613 10.73 -39.27 4.28
N LYS A 614 11.42 -38.24 4.78
CA LYS A 614 12.59 -38.35 5.67
C LYS A 614 12.24 -38.30 7.14
N LEU A 615 11.19 -37.55 7.49
CA LEU A 615 10.64 -37.46 8.84
C LEU A 615 9.12 -37.33 8.76
N TYR A 616 8.44 -38.04 9.65
CA TYR A 616 7.07 -37.72 10.06
C TYR A 616 6.95 -37.93 11.56
N TYR A 617 6.54 -36.90 12.28
CA TYR A 617 6.31 -36.92 13.72
C TYR A 617 4.97 -36.26 14.02
N ASP A 618 4.06 -37.03 14.59
CA ASP A 618 2.65 -36.68 14.87
C ASP A 618 2.46 -36.01 16.25
N GLY A 619 3.56 -35.49 16.80
CA GLY A 619 3.60 -34.75 18.05
C GLY A 619 3.95 -33.30 17.85
N GLN A 620 4.11 -32.62 18.98
CA GLN A 620 4.25 -31.16 19.06
C GLN A 620 5.73 -30.79 19.10
N GLY A 621 6.07 -29.62 18.59
CA GLY A 621 7.44 -29.16 18.48
C GLY A 621 7.64 -28.07 17.44
N PHE A 622 8.87 -27.92 17.00
CA PHE A 622 9.30 -26.83 16.12
C PHE A 622 10.60 -27.23 15.40
N MET A 623 11.10 -26.36 14.51
CA MET A 623 12.39 -26.56 13.86
C MET A 623 13.36 -25.39 14.08
N SER A 624 14.66 -25.68 13.99
CA SER A 624 15.70 -24.68 13.88
C SER A 624 16.48 -24.87 12.58
N VAL A 625 16.91 -23.78 11.98
CA VAL A 625 17.78 -23.81 10.81
C VAL A 625 19.03 -22.99 11.11
N LYS A 626 20.21 -23.57 10.88
CA LYS A 626 21.48 -22.84 10.86
C LYS A 626 22.09 -22.93 9.47
N MET A 627 22.36 -21.77 8.86
CA MET A 627 22.82 -21.67 7.48
C MET A 627 24.12 -20.90 7.39
N THR A 628 24.93 -21.30 6.42
CA THR A 628 26.13 -20.60 5.97
C THR A 628 26.10 -20.51 4.45
N ARG A 629 27.11 -19.90 3.84
CA ARG A 629 27.25 -19.94 2.38
C ARG A 629 27.40 -21.35 1.81
N SER A 630 27.78 -22.36 2.58
CA SER A 630 28.10 -23.70 2.04
C SER A 630 27.22 -24.83 2.57
N GLU A 631 26.45 -24.58 3.62
CA GLU A 631 25.63 -25.62 4.25
C GLU A 631 24.43 -24.98 4.95
N ALA A 632 23.27 -25.65 4.86
CA ALA A 632 22.11 -25.43 5.72
C ALA A 632 21.86 -26.68 6.57
N VAL A 633 21.71 -26.52 7.88
CA VAL A 633 21.41 -27.59 8.82
C VAL A 633 20.04 -27.35 9.43
N VAL A 634 19.12 -28.26 9.17
CA VAL A 634 17.75 -28.25 9.72
C VAL A 634 17.66 -29.29 10.82
N LEU A 635 17.12 -28.89 11.97
CA LEU A 635 16.86 -29.75 13.12
C LEU A 635 15.40 -29.64 13.51
N PHE A 636 14.75 -30.78 13.71
CA PHE A 636 13.39 -30.87 14.26
C PHE A 636 13.47 -31.26 15.73
N TYR A 637 12.69 -30.59 16.56
CA TYR A 637 12.64 -30.83 18.00
C TYR A 637 11.23 -31.22 18.43
N ASP A 638 11.12 -32.15 19.37
CA ASP A 638 9.87 -32.39 20.07
C ASP A 638 9.61 -31.31 21.14
N VAL A 639 8.44 -31.38 21.78
CA VAL A 639 7.99 -30.53 22.88
C VAL A 639 8.92 -30.55 24.11
N HIS A 640 9.83 -31.51 24.22
CA HIS A 640 10.82 -31.62 25.29
C HIS A 640 12.22 -31.14 24.87
N GLY A 641 12.38 -30.68 23.63
CA GLY A 641 13.65 -30.21 23.07
C GLY A 641 14.57 -31.34 22.59
N ASN A 642 14.07 -32.57 22.48
CA ASN A 642 14.85 -33.67 21.90
C ASN A 642 14.89 -33.54 20.38
N ILE A 643 16.07 -33.78 19.80
CA ILE A 643 16.23 -33.80 18.35
C ILE A 643 15.56 -35.06 17.79
N LEU A 644 14.55 -34.85 16.96
CA LEU A 644 13.84 -35.90 16.23
C LEU A 644 14.52 -36.24 14.91
N HIS A 645 15.04 -35.22 14.24
CA HIS A 645 15.66 -35.34 12.92
C HIS A 645 16.71 -34.26 12.71
N LYS A 646 17.78 -34.63 12.00
CA LYS A 646 18.81 -33.71 11.53
C LYS A 646 19.02 -33.91 10.04
N TRP A 647 18.98 -32.82 9.30
CA TRP A 647 19.25 -32.80 7.87
C TRP A 647 20.28 -31.73 7.53
N SER A 648 21.26 -32.08 6.70
CA SER A 648 22.30 -31.17 6.21
C SER A 648 22.20 -31.08 4.69
N ILE A 649 22.07 -29.86 4.17
CA ILE A 649 21.99 -29.56 2.75
C ILE A 649 23.30 -28.84 2.37
N PRO A 650 24.22 -29.49 1.63
CA PRO A 650 25.44 -28.85 1.16
C PRO A 650 25.18 -27.98 -0.07
N LYS A 651 25.95 -26.89 -0.23
CA LYS A 651 25.91 -26.03 -1.43
C LYS A 651 27.33 -25.64 -1.83
N GLU A 652 27.74 -25.99 -3.05
CA GLU A 652 29.14 -25.80 -3.49
C GLU A 652 29.59 -24.33 -3.35
N PRO A 653 30.82 -24.05 -2.88
CA PRO A 653 31.36 -22.70 -2.88
C PRO A 653 31.33 -22.12 -4.30
N LEU A 654 30.98 -20.83 -4.44
CA LEU A 654 31.15 -20.16 -5.73
C LEU A 654 32.64 -20.27 -6.09
N LYS A 655 32.94 -20.90 -7.24
CA LYS A 655 34.29 -20.79 -7.81
C LYS A 655 34.55 -19.29 -7.99
N ALA A 656 35.57 -18.77 -7.31
CA ALA A 656 35.97 -17.39 -7.46
C ALA A 656 36.20 -17.13 -8.95
N ALA A 657 35.38 -16.25 -9.53
CA ALA A 657 35.48 -15.82 -10.92
C ALA A 657 36.62 -14.81 -11.09
#